data_AF-A0A970HC23-F1
#
_entry.id   AF-A0A970HC23-F1
#
_cell.length_a   1.000
_cell.length_b   1.000
_cell.length_c   1.000
_cell.angle_alpha   90.00
_cell.angle_beta   90.00
_cell.angle_gamma   90.00
#
_symmetry.space_group_name_H-M   'P 1'
#
loop_
_entity.id
_entity.type
_entity.pdbx_description
1 polymer ?
#
loop_
_entity_poly.entity_id
_entity_poly.type
_entity_poly.pdbx_seq_one_letter_code
_entity_poly.pdbx_strand_id
1 'polypeptide(L)'
;MHRRAPSPALRIALLSGLLLLPAARGAEYPCLPGAGLRVDAPLSLLGAVRGEPALVPEAELPVAWEEDLGGAASPAVAQVVAAAGLSPWVSLVFRTPAPLLDHLTELQHELAASAEIARQGSGRERFQLLWRPPGEEEPDPAEYAFLLKRASVALTGARPGAWVVTAPLPARSDWLRAFYAEEVAGYLEVIALAPDDDAALAAAIALLAELDPGRTLVLDGPPLGAEPATALLEAARQASRGFHLVLFRTPEATPERLAPLRVLANESHGDLSPDPHSAPAGAPGWAFVRGEDLGLRVVVANPEGRDELALAFPDPQLREPVRIDLATGESRPVAALQVAPDGLRFRVPDPGPAVLLRLSRLTAAELEGIDEEVTVASERTPPVAEILRRLQAAEDDQARRLRHFQALNATTLRFQAPSGAGSIDATFEGEYFSREGGSTDWAWQTLYINGVRWRARTLPEIPIVQPERAAAMPLEIRFTQEYRYRLRGTDRVAGRDCWVVDFEPAAAVEAGRTLYRGTVWIDRETHHRVRSRALQLGLTGEVIGNEETLDYTPLDATGEPTAWTREAFYLPLRARAQQILSVLNTAIVVERESVLSAVVLNGPDFDARREALLASETTMVRETEQGLRYLEEDPEQPGQRRVRDGFDTSKLFAAGGLFWDGALDYPVPLAGVNYFDLDFRGGGRQLNALFGGVLGSVAYADPRLFGSDFDLGANFFGIAIPLGDTVYRDGKEVPDEEVRALPARLSFHLGYPLGGYGKLRATYALGYFNFQRADDTAPGFRLPSDHFVHTYGLDLQLSRSGYRLRLAGNQHRRSRWEPWGPAENPDYDARDRTYETWSAAASKNWYFSKFRKLGAEVEYLGGSRLDRFSKYGFGIFGDSRVHGYQIGKIRAEEAVATHLSYGFEIGQLLRLDAVGDVAWATDRASGLHRETLAGVGVAGTFIGPWETIVNLDVGVPVAGPDSGLTVYIVFLKLFH
;
A
#
# COMPACT_ATOMS: atom_id res chain seq x y z
N MET A 1 -41.52 -55.64 -28.05
CA MET A 1 -40.79 -55.77 -26.77
C MET A 1 -41.26 -54.67 -25.83
N HIS A 2 -41.68 -55.05 -24.64
CA HIS A 2 -42.54 -54.28 -23.75
C HIS A 2 -41.87 -53.05 -23.13
N ARG A 3 -42.58 -51.92 -23.21
CA ARG A 3 -42.48 -50.81 -22.25
C ARG A 3 -43.01 -51.28 -20.89
N ARG A 4 -42.25 -51.04 -19.81
CA ARG A 4 -42.79 -50.87 -18.45
C ARG A 4 -42.17 -49.61 -17.85
N ALA A 5 -43.03 -48.65 -17.54
CA ALA A 5 -42.67 -47.46 -16.77
C ALA A 5 -42.44 -47.86 -15.30
N PRO A 6 -41.48 -47.24 -14.59
CA PRO A 6 -41.38 -47.38 -13.15
C PRO A 6 -42.43 -46.51 -12.44
N SER A 7 -42.85 -46.99 -11.27
CA SER A 7 -43.98 -46.53 -10.46
C SER A 7 -43.79 -45.11 -9.86
N PRO A 8 -44.90 -44.42 -9.54
CA PRO A 8 -44.88 -43.06 -8.98
C PRO A 8 -44.39 -42.96 -7.53
N ALA A 9 -44.11 -44.07 -6.85
CA ALA A 9 -43.66 -44.08 -5.45
C ALA A 9 -42.17 -43.73 -5.28
N LEU A 10 -41.35 -43.86 -6.33
CA LEU A 10 -39.91 -43.59 -6.25
C LEU A 10 -39.53 -42.14 -6.60
N ARG A 11 -40.47 -41.34 -7.08
CA ARG A 11 -40.24 -39.93 -7.47
C ARG A 11 -40.41 -38.93 -6.33
N ILE A 12 -40.94 -39.35 -5.17
CA ILE A 12 -41.15 -38.47 -4.02
C ILE A 12 -39.95 -38.50 -3.04
N ALA A 13 -39.12 -39.55 -3.07
CA ALA A 13 -37.89 -39.61 -2.25
C ALA A 13 -36.68 -38.93 -2.92
N LEU A 14 -36.63 -38.88 -4.26
CA LEU A 14 -35.50 -38.32 -5.02
C LEU A 14 -35.63 -36.82 -5.36
N LEU A 15 -36.80 -36.20 -5.11
CA LEU A 15 -37.06 -34.79 -5.40
C LEU A 15 -37.01 -33.87 -4.17
N SER A 16 -36.80 -34.43 -2.97
CA SER A 16 -36.68 -33.67 -1.71
C SER A 16 -35.23 -33.41 -1.30
N GLY A 17 -34.23 -33.97 -2.01
CA GLY A 17 -32.81 -33.89 -1.65
C GLY A 17 -31.93 -33.02 -2.55
N LEU A 18 -32.49 -32.26 -3.50
CA LEU A 18 -31.71 -31.62 -4.58
C LEU A 18 -31.86 -30.09 -4.68
N LEU A 19 -32.24 -29.42 -3.58
CA LEU A 19 -32.22 -27.95 -3.49
C LEU A 19 -31.51 -27.39 -2.24
N LEU A 20 -30.69 -28.19 -1.56
CA LEU A 20 -29.69 -27.65 -0.65
C LEU A 20 -28.38 -27.51 -1.45
N LEU A 21 -28.20 -26.33 -2.05
CA LEU A 21 -26.86 -25.84 -2.38
C LEU A 21 -26.01 -26.04 -1.12
N PRO A 22 -24.80 -26.62 -1.18
CA PRO A 22 -23.91 -26.61 -0.03
C PRO A 22 -23.54 -25.14 0.19
N ALA A 23 -24.18 -24.53 1.19
CA ALA A 23 -23.69 -23.28 1.75
C ALA A 23 -22.24 -23.55 2.16
N ALA A 24 -21.35 -22.63 1.77
CA ALA A 24 -19.93 -22.71 2.08
C ALA A 24 -19.72 -23.09 3.55
N ARG A 25 -19.10 -24.23 3.81
CA ARG A 25 -18.78 -24.68 5.17
C ARG A 25 -17.88 -23.63 5.84
N GLY A 26 -18.46 -22.84 6.73
CA GLY A 26 -17.74 -22.10 7.75
C GLY A 26 -17.05 -23.10 8.69
N ALA A 27 -16.22 -22.63 9.61
CA ALA A 27 -15.71 -23.49 10.68
C ALA A 27 -16.92 -24.01 11.48
N GLU A 28 -17.36 -25.24 11.22
CA GLU A 28 -18.50 -25.84 11.91
C GLU A 28 -18.21 -25.87 13.41
N TYR A 29 -19.18 -25.41 14.21
CA TYR A 29 -19.09 -25.54 15.65
C TYR A 29 -19.09 -27.03 16.02
N PRO A 30 -18.24 -27.50 16.94
CA PRO A 30 -17.98 -28.94 17.11
C PRO A 30 -19.14 -29.74 17.70
N CYS A 31 -20.27 -29.11 18.04
CA CYS A 31 -21.43 -29.79 18.60
C CYS A 31 -22.77 -29.16 18.18
N LEU A 32 -23.81 -30.01 18.02
CA LEU A 32 -25.19 -29.58 17.78
C LEU A 32 -26.21 -30.60 18.34
N PRO A 33 -27.11 -30.23 19.27
CA PRO A 33 -27.19 -28.94 19.94
C PRO A 33 -26.01 -28.75 20.91
N GLY A 34 -25.41 -27.55 20.89
CA GLY A 34 -24.40 -27.16 21.86
C GLY A 34 -25.01 -26.49 23.10
N ALA A 35 -24.46 -26.80 24.27
CA ALA A 35 -24.73 -26.06 25.50
C ALA A 35 -23.43 -25.75 26.24
N GLY A 36 -23.39 -24.63 26.94
CA GLY A 36 -22.29 -24.22 27.79
C GLY A 36 -22.78 -23.42 28.99
N LEU A 37 -21.84 -23.01 29.83
CA LEU A 37 -22.15 -22.37 31.12
C LEU A 37 -21.43 -21.03 31.23
N ARG A 38 -22.16 -19.96 31.51
CA ARG A 38 -21.61 -18.67 31.97
C ARG A 38 -21.71 -18.58 33.48
N VAL A 39 -20.59 -18.37 34.15
CA VAL A 39 -20.52 -18.26 35.62
C VAL A 39 -20.24 -16.82 36.05
N ASP A 40 -20.97 -16.35 37.06
CA ASP A 40 -20.72 -15.03 37.65
C ASP A 40 -19.51 -15.06 38.60
N ALA A 41 -19.29 -16.18 39.31
CA ALA A 41 -18.17 -16.38 40.23
C ALA A 41 -17.11 -17.35 39.65
N PRO A 42 -16.09 -16.87 38.90
CA PRO A 42 -15.13 -17.74 38.21
C PRO A 42 -14.33 -18.66 39.15
N LEU A 43 -14.07 -18.25 40.39
CA LEU A 43 -13.36 -19.09 41.37
C LEU A 43 -14.13 -20.35 41.78
N SER A 44 -15.47 -20.39 41.60
CA SER A 44 -16.27 -21.60 41.83
C SER A 44 -15.86 -22.75 40.90
N LEU A 45 -15.23 -22.44 39.76
CA LEU A 45 -14.75 -23.43 38.79
C LEU A 45 -13.63 -24.31 39.37
N LEU A 46 -12.81 -23.83 40.30
CA LEU A 46 -11.65 -24.57 40.81
C LEU A 46 -12.03 -25.93 41.46
N GLY A 47 -13.24 -26.06 42.00
CA GLY A 47 -13.76 -27.29 42.60
C GLY A 47 -14.77 -28.05 41.74
N ALA A 48 -15.54 -27.35 40.89
CA ALA A 48 -16.65 -27.93 40.14
C ALA A 48 -16.23 -28.68 38.86
N VAL A 49 -15.10 -28.32 38.27
CA VAL A 49 -14.71 -28.81 36.93
C VAL A 49 -14.12 -30.23 36.91
N ARG A 50 -13.86 -30.85 38.07
CA ARG A 50 -13.38 -32.25 38.17
C ARG A 50 -14.52 -33.25 38.43
N GLY A 51 -15.70 -33.02 37.85
CA GLY A 51 -16.88 -33.88 38.01
C GLY A 51 -16.94 -35.09 37.06
N GLU A 52 -17.92 -35.97 37.26
CA GLU A 52 -18.34 -37.01 36.32
C GLU A 52 -19.65 -36.59 35.61
N PRO A 53 -19.91 -37.04 34.36
CA PRO A 53 -19.03 -37.87 33.52
C PRO A 53 -17.90 -37.06 32.90
N ALA A 54 -16.77 -37.71 32.60
CA ALA A 54 -15.67 -37.08 31.87
C ALA A 54 -16.08 -36.78 30.41
N LEU A 55 -15.57 -35.68 29.85
CA LEU A 55 -15.76 -35.39 28.43
C LEU A 55 -14.88 -36.31 27.57
N VAL A 56 -15.44 -36.78 26.46
CA VAL A 56 -14.64 -37.48 25.44
C VAL A 56 -13.71 -36.47 24.74
N PRO A 57 -12.54 -36.88 24.21
CA PRO A 57 -11.53 -35.97 23.67
C PRO A 57 -12.03 -35.02 22.56
N GLU A 58 -13.03 -35.46 21.79
CA GLU A 58 -13.65 -34.74 20.67
C GLU A 58 -14.80 -33.82 21.11
N ALA A 59 -15.33 -33.97 22.32
CA ALA A 59 -16.43 -33.16 22.83
C ALA A 59 -15.93 -31.86 23.45
N GLU A 60 -16.65 -30.77 23.19
CA GLU A 60 -16.37 -29.47 23.77
C GLU A 60 -17.52 -28.97 24.63
N LEU A 61 -17.21 -28.59 25.86
CA LEU A 61 -18.13 -27.88 26.76
C LEU A 61 -17.56 -26.50 27.08
N PRO A 62 -18.08 -25.43 26.46
CA PRO A 62 -17.67 -24.07 26.74
C PRO A 62 -18.07 -23.63 28.15
N VAL A 63 -17.12 -23.04 28.87
CA VAL A 63 -17.37 -22.38 30.15
C VAL A 63 -16.89 -20.94 30.08
N ALA A 64 -17.82 -20.02 30.24
CA ALA A 64 -17.63 -18.59 30.10
C ALA A 64 -17.57 -17.88 31.45
N TRP A 65 -16.66 -16.92 31.58
CA TRP A 65 -16.60 -15.98 32.70
C TRP A 65 -16.09 -14.62 32.22
N GLU A 66 -16.20 -13.61 33.06
CA GLU A 66 -15.71 -12.27 32.77
C GLU A 66 -14.31 -12.05 33.37
N GLU A 67 -13.42 -11.45 32.57
CA GLU A 67 -12.11 -10.96 33.00
C GLU A 67 -12.05 -9.46 32.75
N ASP A 68 -11.81 -8.69 33.81
CA ASP A 68 -11.74 -7.24 33.76
C ASP A 68 -10.33 -6.79 33.34
N LEU A 69 -10.22 -6.08 32.20
CA LEU A 69 -8.94 -5.59 31.69
C LEU A 69 -8.39 -4.40 32.50
N GLY A 70 -9.20 -3.76 33.33
CA GLY A 70 -8.77 -2.71 34.25
C GLY A 70 -8.12 -3.21 35.54
N GLY A 71 -8.14 -4.54 35.80
CA GLY A 71 -7.56 -5.19 36.97
C GLY A 71 -6.31 -6.03 36.67
N ALA A 72 -5.77 -6.70 37.69
CA ALA A 72 -4.69 -7.69 37.52
C ALA A 72 -5.27 -8.99 36.93
N ALA A 73 -5.53 -9.00 35.62
CA ALA A 73 -6.02 -10.17 34.89
C ALA A 73 -5.08 -11.36 35.09
N SER A 74 -5.64 -12.56 35.30
CA SER A 74 -4.86 -13.78 35.56
C SER A 74 -5.27 -14.91 34.61
N PRO A 75 -4.32 -15.60 33.95
CA PRO A 75 -4.62 -16.76 33.10
C PRO A 75 -5.05 -17.99 33.91
N ALA A 76 -4.98 -17.94 35.25
CA ALA A 76 -5.10 -19.11 36.11
C ALA A 76 -6.44 -19.84 35.96
N VAL A 77 -7.55 -19.09 35.81
CA VAL A 77 -8.88 -19.70 35.63
C VAL A 77 -8.94 -20.44 34.30
N ALA A 78 -8.48 -19.82 33.21
CA ALA A 78 -8.46 -20.44 31.89
C ALA A 78 -7.64 -21.73 31.87
N GLN A 79 -6.46 -21.73 32.51
CA GLN A 79 -5.61 -22.91 32.62
C GLN A 79 -6.27 -24.05 33.41
N VAL A 80 -6.99 -23.73 34.50
CA VAL A 80 -7.71 -24.74 35.29
C VAL A 80 -8.89 -25.32 34.51
N VAL A 81 -9.66 -24.48 33.81
CA VAL A 81 -10.77 -24.92 32.94
C VAL A 81 -10.26 -25.84 31.83
N ALA A 82 -9.18 -25.46 31.15
CA ALA A 82 -8.55 -26.27 30.11
C ALA A 82 -8.02 -27.60 30.66
N ALA A 83 -7.35 -27.58 31.82
CA ALA A 83 -6.82 -28.78 32.47
C ALA A 83 -7.92 -29.77 32.91
N ALA A 84 -9.16 -29.30 33.05
CA ALA A 84 -10.32 -30.12 33.36
C ALA A 84 -11.02 -30.70 32.12
N GLY A 85 -10.44 -30.51 30.92
CA GLY A 85 -11.02 -30.95 29.64
C GLY A 85 -12.17 -30.08 29.14
N LEU A 86 -12.45 -28.95 29.80
CA LEU A 86 -13.48 -27.99 29.38
C LEU A 86 -12.89 -26.95 28.42
N SER A 87 -13.74 -26.31 27.62
CA SER A 87 -13.30 -25.27 26.67
C SER A 87 -13.39 -23.88 27.30
N PRO A 88 -12.26 -23.19 27.54
CA PRO A 88 -12.31 -21.89 28.19
C PRO A 88 -12.89 -20.80 27.26
N TRP A 89 -13.82 -20.00 27.79
CA TRP A 89 -14.43 -18.87 27.10
C TRP A 89 -14.24 -17.60 27.93
N VAL A 90 -13.30 -16.76 27.54
CA VAL A 90 -12.89 -15.59 28.32
C VAL A 90 -13.63 -14.36 27.79
N SER A 91 -14.48 -13.76 28.62
CA SER A 91 -15.20 -12.53 28.26
C SER A 91 -14.40 -11.33 28.74
N LEU A 92 -13.63 -10.72 27.85
CA LEU A 92 -12.76 -9.59 28.13
C LEU A 92 -13.60 -8.32 28.23
N VAL A 93 -13.57 -7.67 29.40
CA VAL A 93 -14.33 -6.45 29.66
C VAL A 93 -13.46 -5.23 29.44
N PHE A 94 -13.75 -4.49 28.37
CA PHE A 94 -13.18 -3.18 28.05
C PHE A 94 -13.98 -2.09 28.76
N ARG A 95 -13.29 -1.12 29.36
CA ARG A 95 -13.85 0.00 30.12
C ARG A 95 -13.43 1.37 29.59
N THR A 96 -12.66 1.41 28.49
CA THR A 96 -12.33 2.67 27.80
C THR A 96 -13.61 3.52 27.60
N PRO A 97 -13.63 4.80 28.01
CA PRO A 97 -14.78 5.68 27.82
C PRO A 97 -15.11 5.94 26.35
N ALA A 98 -16.39 6.21 26.08
CA ALA A 98 -16.84 6.75 24.81
C ALA A 98 -16.69 8.28 24.77
N PRO A 99 -16.37 8.89 23.62
CA PRO A 99 -16.06 8.23 22.36
C PRO A 99 -14.63 7.67 22.34
N LEU A 100 -14.43 6.45 21.82
CA LEU A 100 -13.15 5.73 21.83
C LEU A 100 -11.98 6.50 21.19
N LEU A 101 -12.28 7.35 20.21
CA LEU A 101 -11.27 8.17 19.50
C LEU A 101 -10.57 9.18 20.40
N ASP A 102 -11.24 9.63 21.46
CA ASP A 102 -10.68 10.57 22.42
C ASP A 102 -9.84 9.86 23.51
N HIS A 103 -9.94 8.52 23.59
CA HIS A 103 -9.35 7.68 24.63
C HIS A 103 -8.45 6.56 24.09
N LEU A 104 -7.82 6.76 22.92
CA LEU A 104 -7.01 5.73 22.24
C LEU A 104 -5.85 5.18 23.08
N THR A 105 -5.25 5.98 23.96
CA THR A 105 -4.17 5.54 24.86
C THR A 105 -4.68 4.55 25.91
N GLU A 106 -5.86 4.79 26.47
CA GLU A 106 -6.51 3.88 27.43
C GLU A 106 -6.88 2.57 26.73
N LEU A 107 -7.51 2.66 25.55
CA LEU A 107 -7.81 1.50 24.72
C LEU A 107 -6.55 0.69 24.38
N GLN A 108 -5.44 1.35 24.08
CA GLN A 108 -4.18 0.67 23.76
C GLN A 108 -3.65 -0.16 24.95
N HIS A 109 -3.82 0.32 26.19
CA HIS A 109 -3.46 -0.46 27.38
C HIS A 109 -4.36 -1.69 27.53
N GLU A 110 -5.67 -1.56 27.34
CA GLU A 110 -6.61 -2.68 27.39
C GLU A 110 -6.33 -3.72 26.28
N LEU A 111 -6.02 -3.26 25.07
CA LEU A 111 -5.60 -4.13 23.96
C LEU A 111 -4.31 -4.89 24.28
N ALA A 112 -3.34 -4.24 24.93
CA ALA A 112 -2.10 -4.92 25.37
C ALA A 112 -2.36 -5.98 26.44
N ALA A 113 -3.24 -5.71 27.41
CA ALA A 113 -3.65 -6.70 28.39
C ALA A 113 -4.37 -7.88 27.73
N SER A 114 -5.26 -7.64 26.76
CA SER A 114 -5.95 -8.68 26.01
C SER A 114 -4.99 -9.61 25.24
N ALA A 115 -3.97 -9.02 24.60
CA ALA A 115 -2.94 -9.76 23.88
C ALA A 115 -2.11 -10.65 24.81
N GLU A 116 -1.77 -10.16 26.01
CA GLU A 116 -1.00 -10.94 27.00
C GLU A 116 -1.80 -12.13 27.53
N ILE A 117 -3.10 -11.95 27.81
CA ILE A 117 -4.01 -13.06 28.19
C ILE A 117 -4.04 -14.12 27.09
N ALA A 118 -4.20 -13.71 25.82
CA ALA A 118 -4.23 -14.64 24.69
C ALA A 118 -2.91 -15.39 24.50
N ARG A 119 -1.77 -14.72 24.70
CA ARG A 119 -0.43 -15.33 24.58
C ARG A 119 -0.22 -16.47 25.59
N GLN A 120 -0.79 -16.34 26.78
CA GLN A 120 -0.70 -17.33 27.86
C GLN A 120 -1.72 -18.48 27.75
N GLY A 121 -2.59 -18.45 26.75
CA GLY A 121 -3.63 -19.45 26.51
C GLY A 121 -3.10 -20.82 26.06
N SER A 122 -3.95 -21.82 26.20
CA SER A 122 -3.79 -23.22 25.78
C SER A 122 -4.07 -23.47 24.29
N GLY A 123 -4.71 -22.53 23.58
CA GLY A 123 -4.96 -22.56 22.13
C GLY A 123 -6.37 -22.96 21.70
N ARG A 124 -7.26 -23.25 22.66
CA ARG A 124 -8.69 -23.54 22.43
C ARG A 124 -9.62 -22.43 22.97
N GLU A 125 -9.04 -21.32 23.43
CA GLU A 125 -9.80 -20.23 24.02
C GLU A 125 -10.66 -19.50 23.00
N ARG A 126 -11.85 -19.13 23.46
CA ARG A 126 -12.75 -18.19 22.77
C ARG A 126 -12.71 -16.89 23.54
N PHE A 127 -12.43 -15.78 22.86
CA PHE A 127 -12.36 -14.46 23.46
C PHE A 127 -13.59 -13.67 23.06
N GLN A 128 -14.45 -13.43 24.04
CA GLN A 128 -15.63 -12.60 23.85
C GLN A 128 -15.35 -11.17 24.27
N LEU A 129 -15.70 -10.22 23.41
CA LEU A 129 -15.34 -8.82 23.57
C LEU A 129 -16.51 -8.02 24.13
N LEU A 130 -16.51 -7.78 25.44
CA LEU A 130 -17.51 -6.96 26.12
C LEU A 130 -16.99 -5.52 26.24
N TRP A 131 -17.79 -4.54 25.86
CA TRP A 131 -17.48 -3.13 26.10
C TRP A 131 -18.52 -2.51 27.02
N ARG A 132 -18.08 -1.94 28.14
CA ARG A 132 -18.90 -1.32 29.17
C ARG A 132 -18.33 0.07 29.52
N PRO A 133 -18.50 1.05 28.62
CA PRO A 133 -18.02 2.40 28.87
C PRO A 133 -18.72 3.02 30.10
N PRO A 134 -18.04 3.86 30.90
CA PRO A 134 -18.65 4.51 32.05
C PRO A 134 -19.76 5.46 31.62
N GLY A 135 -20.96 5.32 32.19
CA GLY A 135 -22.06 6.27 32.02
C GLY A 135 -22.98 6.05 30.80
N GLU A 136 -22.71 5.03 29.98
CA GLU A 136 -23.59 4.61 28.88
C GLU A 136 -24.17 3.21 29.14
N GLU A 137 -25.47 3.05 28.86
CA GLU A 137 -26.17 1.78 29.04
C GLU A 137 -26.05 0.84 27.83
N GLU A 138 -25.94 1.38 26.61
CA GLU A 138 -25.81 0.61 25.37
C GLU A 138 -24.77 1.26 24.43
N PRO A 139 -23.76 0.50 23.96
CA PRO A 139 -22.71 1.06 23.12
C PRO A 139 -23.19 1.32 21.68
N ASP A 140 -22.63 2.38 21.07
CA ASP A 140 -22.80 2.66 19.64
C ASP A 140 -22.23 1.51 18.78
N PRO A 141 -22.96 1.01 17.76
CA PRO A 141 -22.52 -0.12 16.95
C PRO A 141 -21.23 0.15 16.16
N ALA A 142 -20.97 1.39 15.75
CA ALA A 142 -19.76 1.74 15.00
C ALA A 142 -18.54 1.82 15.92
N GLU A 143 -18.69 2.42 17.10
CA GLU A 143 -17.64 2.40 18.13
C GLU A 143 -17.32 0.97 18.60
N TYR A 144 -18.34 0.15 18.83
CA TYR A 144 -18.15 -1.25 19.17
C TYR A 144 -17.45 -2.04 18.05
N ALA A 145 -17.81 -1.82 16.79
CA ALA A 145 -17.13 -2.42 15.65
C ALA A 145 -15.65 -2.01 15.58
N PHE A 146 -15.32 -0.75 15.84
CA PHE A 146 -13.93 -0.28 15.90
C PHE A 146 -13.14 -1.01 16.99
N LEU A 147 -13.68 -1.09 18.22
CA LEU A 147 -13.08 -1.84 19.32
C LEU A 147 -12.90 -3.32 18.95
N LEU A 148 -13.93 -3.96 18.41
CA LEU A 148 -13.90 -5.37 18.01
C LEU A 148 -12.79 -5.64 16.98
N LYS A 149 -12.67 -4.80 15.94
CA LYS A 149 -11.62 -4.92 14.92
C LYS A 149 -10.23 -4.83 15.53
N ARG A 150 -9.99 -3.84 16.41
CA ARG A 150 -8.68 -3.66 17.06
C ARG A 150 -8.35 -4.78 18.05
N ALA A 151 -9.31 -5.22 18.85
CA ALA A 151 -9.13 -6.33 19.79
C ALA A 151 -8.94 -7.66 19.07
N SER A 152 -9.66 -7.90 17.98
CA SER A 152 -9.47 -9.07 17.12
C SER A 152 -8.03 -9.17 16.59
N VAL A 153 -7.48 -8.05 16.11
CA VAL A 153 -6.08 -7.95 15.67
C VAL A 153 -5.11 -8.23 16.82
N ALA A 154 -5.31 -7.61 17.98
CA ALA A 154 -4.44 -7.82 19.15
C ALA A 154 -4.43 -9.29 19.62
N LEU A 155 -5.61 -9.90 19.72
CA LEU A 155 -5.77 -11.28 20.17
C LEU A 155 -5.20 -12.29 19.17
N THR A 156 -5.54 -12.14 17.88
CA THR A 156 -5.08 -13.08 16.85
C THR A 156 -3.62 -12.87 16.46
N GLY A 157 -3.07 -11.67 16.70
CA GLY A 157 -1.63 -11.41 16.61
C GLY A 157 -0.88 -12.15 17.71
N ALA A 158 -1.33 -12.05 18.95
CA ALA A 158 -0.73 -12.76 20.09
C ALA A 158 -0.94 -14.28 20.06
N ARG A 159 -2.10 -14.74 19.56
CA ARG A 159 -2.46 -16.15 19.43
C ARG A 159 -3.16 -16.43 18.10
N PRO A 160 -2.40 -16.80 17.06
CA PRO A 160 -2.98 -17.14 15.76
C PRO A 160 -3.98 -18.31 15.88
N GLY A 161 -5.18 -18.12 15.34
CA GLY A 161 -6.26 -19.11 15.39
C GLY A 161 -7.18 -18.99 16.61
N ALA A 162 -6.95 -18.04 17.51
CA ALA A 162 -7.91 -17.68 18.56
C ALA A 162 -9.26 -17.26 17.95
N TRP A 163 -10.36 -17.68 18.57
CA TRP A 163 -11.70 -17.29 18.13
C TRP A 163 -12.13 -16.00 18.81
N VAL A 164 -12.57 -15.04 18.00
CA VAL A 164 -13.09 -13.76 18.46
C VAL A 164 -14.61 -13.81 18.40
N VAL A 165 -15.24 -13.45 19.53
CA VAL A 165 -16.69 -13.49 19.71
C VAL A 165 -17.20 -12.10 20.07
N THR A 166 -18.34 -11.72 19.49
CA THR A 166 -19.00 -10.46 19.85
C THR A 166 -19.54 -10.51 21.28
N ALA A 167 -19.77 -9.34 21.87
CA ALA A 167 -20.68 -9.18 22.99
C ALA A 167 -22.06 -9.76 22.62
N PRO A 168 -22.91 -10.11 23.59
CA PRO A 168 -24.29 -10.45 23.32
C PRO A 168 -24.99 -9.26 22.65
N LEU A 169 -25.13 -9.34 21.32
CA LEU A 169 -25.71 -8.26 20.52
C LEU A 169 -27.24 -8.26 20.65
N PRO A 170 -27.90 -7.09 20.59
CA PRO A 170 -29.36 -7.04 20.57
C PRO A 170 -29.90 -7.66 19.28
N ALA A 171 -31.05 -8.35 19.35
CA ALA A 171 -31.71 -8.96 18.18
C ALA A 171 -32.46 -7.92 17.31
N ARG A 172 -31.84 -6.77 17.08
CA ARG A 172 -32.42 -5.61 16.37
C ARG A 172 -31.79 -5.39 15.01
N SER A 173 -32.62 -5.29 13.97
CA SER A 173 -32.15 -5.22 12.57
C SER A 173 -31.36 -3.96 12.24
N ASP A 174 -31.73 -2.81 12.81
CA ASP A 174 -31.03 -1.53 12.64
C ASP A 174 -29.62 -1.59 13.25
N TRP A 175 -29.51 -2.10 14.48
CA TRP A 175 -28.23 -2.25 15.17
C TRP A 175 -27.29 -3.20 14.41
N LEU A 176 -27.78 -4.38 14.03
CA LEU A 176 -26.98 -5.37 13.28
C LEU A 176 -26.52 -4.83 11.91
N ARG A 177 -27.38 -4.11 11.18
CA ARG A 177 -26.98 -3.48 9.91
C ARG A 177 -25.92 -2.41 10.10
N ALA A 178 -26.03 -1.57 11.13
CA ALA A 178 -25.03 -0.55 11.45
C ALA A 178 -23.68 -1.19 11.82
N PHE A 179 -23.70 -2.24 12.64
CA PHE A 179 -22.51 -2.99 13.01
C PHE A 179 -21.82 -3.66 11.81
N TYR A 180 -22.59 -4.26 10.89
CA TYR A 180 -22.02 -4.89 9.69
C TYR A 180 -21.60 -3.91 8.59
N ALA A 181 -22.14 -2.68 8.59
CA ALA A 181 -21.67 -1.61 7.71
C ALA A 181 -20.18 -1.28 7.94
N GLU A 182 -19.66 -1.61 9.12
CA GLU A 182 -18.26 -1.41 9.52
C GLU A 182 -17.31 -2.55 9.10
N GLU A 183 -17.73 -3.46 8.19
CA GLU A 183 -16.92 -4.55 7.62
C GLU A 183 -16.35 -5.55 8.66
N VAL A 184 -17.08 -5.79 9.75
CA VAL A 184 -16.68 -6.64 10.88
C VAL A 184 -16.59 -8.14 10.57
N ALA A 185 -17.18 -8.62 9.48
CA ALA A 185 -17.25 -10.04 9.14
C ALA A 185 -15.87 -10.73 9.08
N GLY A 186 -14.82 -10.01 8.66
CA GLY A 186 -13.46 -10.55 8.63
C GLY A 186 -12.76 -10.63 9.98
N TYR A 187 -13.36 -10.08 11.05
CA TYR A 187 -12.76 -9.83 12.36
C TYR A 187 -13.34 -10.64 13.52
N LEU A 188 -14.31 -11.49 13.25
CA LEU A 188 -14.93 -12.36 14.25
C LEU A 188 -15.01 -13.78 13.72
N GLU A 189 -15.18 -14.74 14.61
CA GLU A 189 -15.46 -16.15 14.30
C GLU A 189 -16.89 -16.52 14.72
N VAL A 190 -17.42 -15.88 15.76
CA VAL A 190 -18.71 -16.22 16.39
C VAL A 190 -19.50 -14.95 16.70
N ILE A 191 -20.82 -15.02 16.51
CA ILE A 191 -21.76 -13.97 16.93
C ILE A 191 -22.54 -14.46 18.15
N ALA A 192 -22.47 -13.72 19.24
CA ALA A 192 -23.34 -13.90 20.38
C ALA A 192 -24.55 -12.97 20.28
N LEU A 193 -25.76 -13.49 20.45
CA LEU A 193 -26.99 -12.72 20.59
C LEU A 193 -27.45 -12.77 22.05
N ALA A 194 -27.92 -11.63 22.55
CA ALA A 194 -28.60 -11.56 23.83
C ALA A 194 -29.97 -12.28 23.77
N PRO A 195 -30.51 -12.76 24.90
CA PRO A 195 -31.83 -13.37 24.93
C PRO A 195 -32.89 -12.33 24.60
N ASP A 196 -33.83 -12.71 23.74
CA ASP A 196 -34.96 -11.87 23.32
C ASP A 196 -36.18 -12.75 23.01
N ASP A 197 -37.28 -12.16 22.55
CA ASP A 197 -38.44 -12.93 22.10
C ASP A 197 -38.14 -13.75 20.83
N ASP A 198 -38.89 -14.84 20.66
CA ASP A 198 -38.68 -15.81 19.59
C ASP A 198 -38.77 -15.20 18.17
N ALA A 199 -39.59 -14.16 17.97
CA ALA A 199 -39.76 -13.53 16.67
C ALA A 199 -38.60 -12.59 16.35
N ALA A 200 -38.11 -11.83 17.35
CA ALA A 200 -36.93 -10.99 17.23
C ALA A 200 -35.68 -11.82 16.90
N LEU A 201 -35.45 -12.93 17.62
CA LEU A 201 -34.33 -13.83 17.37
C LEU A 201 -34.40 -14.45 15.96
N ALA A 202 -35.58 -14.91 15.52
CA ALA A 202 -35.74 -15.47 14.17
C ALA A 202 -35.44 -14.43 13.07
N ALA A 203 -35.87 -13.18 13.25
CA ALA A 203 -35.57 -12.09 12.33
C ALA A 203 -34.07 -11.75 12.29
N ALA A 204 -33.41 -11.72 13.45
CA ALA A 204 -31.97 -11.49 13.54
C ALA A 204 -31.17 -12.61 12.86
N ILE A 205 -31.53 -13.89 13.07
CA ILE A 205 -30.87 -15.04 12.41
C ILE A 205 -31.01 -14.95 10.89
N ALA A 206 -32.21 -14.64 10.38
CA ALA A 206 -32.44 -14.47 8.96
C ALA A 206 -31.59 -13.33 8.37
N LEU A 207 -31.50 -12.20 9.08
CA LEU A 207 -30.66 -11.07 8.67
C LEU A 207 -29.16 -11.42 8.68
N LEU A 208 -28.68 -12.12 9.71
CA LEU A 208 -27.28 -12.55 9.80
C LEU A 208 -26.93 -13.57 8.72
N ALA A 209 -27.87 -14.42 8.31
CA ALA A 209 -27.68 -15.31 7.17
C ALA A 209 -27.53 -14.54 5.83
N GLU A 210 -28.09 -13.33 5.73
CA GLU A 210 -27.87 -12.43 4.57
C GLU A 210 -26.54 -11.68 4.66
N LEU A 211 -26.21 -11.12 5.84
CA LEU A 211 -25.05 -10.26 6.05
C LEU A 211 -23.73 -11.05 6.18
N ASP A 212 -23.75 -12.22 6.81
CA ASP A 212 -22.58 -13.04 7.15
C ASP A 212 -22.93 -14.54 7.15
N PRO A 213 -23.23 -15.11 5.96
CA PRO A 213 -23.74 -16.47 5.82
C PRO A 213 -22.78 -17.52 6.39
N GLY A 214 -23.34 -18.51 7.09
CA GLY A 214 -22.60 -19.65 7.63
C GLY A 214 -21.81 -19.35 8.92
N ARG A 215 -22.09 -18.20 9.56
CA ARG A 215 -21.47 -17.83 10.82
C ARG A 215 -22.04 -18.63 12.00
N THR A 216 -21.16 -19.03 12.92
CA THR A 216 -21.56 -19.63 14.20
C THR A 216 -22.35 -18.61 15.04
N LEU A 217 -23.56 -19.01 15.44
CA LEU A 217 -24.45 -18.21 16.29
C LEU A 217 -24.56 -18.81 17.69
N VAL A 218 -24.47 -17.96 18.71
CA VAL A 218 -24.58 -18.33 20.13
C VAL A 218 -25.67 -17.50 20.78
N LEU A 219 -26.53 -18.13 21.57
CA LEU A 219 -27.45 -17.43 22.46
C LEU A 219 -26.81 -17.33 23.85
N ASP A 220 -26.47 -16.12 24.29
CA ASP A 220 -25.67 -15.90 25.50
C ASP A 220 -26.46 -15.19 26.59
N GLY A 221 -26.60 -15.84 27.75
CA GLY A 221 -27.25 -15.26 28.92
C GLY A 221 -28.62 -15.81 29.35
N PRO A 222 -29.29 -16.79 28.68
CA PRO A 222 -30.48 -17.40 29.26
C PRO A 222 -30.19 -17.97 30.66
N PRO A 223 -31.08 -17.80 31.66
CA PRO A 223 -30.82 -18.32 33.01
C PRO A 223 -30.81 -19.85 33.02
N LEU A 224 -29.85 -20.44 33.72
CA LEU A 224 -29.90 -21.87 34.04
C LEU A 224 -30.99 -22.10 35.08
N GLY A 225 -32.05 -22.83 34.70
CA GLY A 225 -33.15 -23.17 35.59
C GLY A 225 -32.71 -23.94 36.86
N ALA A 226 -33.61 -24.04 37.83
CA ALA A 226 -33.35 -24.77 39.08
C ALA A 226 -33.05 -26.27 38.84
N GLU A 227 -33.62 -26.84 37.78
CA GLU A 227 -33.39 -28.21 37.30
C GLU A 227 -32.42 -28.19 36.11
N PRO A 228 -31.12 -28.48 36.26
CA PRO A 228 -30.13 -28.32 35.19
C PRO A 228 -30.42 -29.18 33.95
N ALA A 229 -31.14 -30.30 34.11
CA ALA A 229 -31.56 -31.16 33.01
C ALA A 229 -32.45 -30.46 31.98
N THR A 230 -33.21 -29.42 32.36
CA THR A 230 -34.07 -28.68 31.41
C THR A 230 -33.27 -27.84 30.43
N ALA A 231 -31.98 -27.58 30.70
CA ALA A 231 -31.10 -26.84 29.79
C ALA A 231 -30.95 -27.55 28.43
N LEU A 232 -31.01 -28.88 28.40
CA LEU A 232 -30.96 -29.66 27.15
C LEU A 232 -32.15 -29.35 26.24
N LEU A 233 -33.34 -29.17 26.83
CA LEU A 233 -34.56 -28.85 26.07
C LEU A 233 -34.41 -27.49 25.39
N GLU A 234 -33.86 -26.51 26.12
CA GLU A 234 -33.65 -25.17 25.59
C GLU A 234 -32.55 -25.15 24.52
N ALA A 235 -31.42 -25.82 24.77
CA ALA A 235 -30.36 -25.96 23.77
C ALA A 235 -30.87 -26.61 22.48
N ALA A 236 -31.66 -27.69 22.59
CA ALA A 236 -32.26 -28.37 21.45
C ALA A 236 -33.28 -27.48 20.71
N ARG A 237 -34.11 -26.74 21.45
CA ARG A 237 -35.06 -25.78 20.89
C ARG A 237 -34.35 -24.71 20.08
N GLN A 238 -33.30 -24.09 20.63
CA GLN A 238 -32.56 -23.03 19.95
C GLN A 238 -31.74 -23.56 18.77
N ALA A 239 -31.20 -24.79 18.87
CA ALA A 239 -30.52 -25.43 17.75
C ALA A 239 -31.42 -25.69 16.55
N SER A 240 -32.69 -26.09 16.79
CA SER A 240 -33.67 -26.23 15.71
C SER A 240 -34.04 -24.92 15.01
N ARG A 241 -33.63 -23.78 15.57
CA ARG A 241 -33.88 -22.43 15.04
C ARG A 241 -32.64 -21.78 14.42
N GLY A 242 -31.48 -22.44 14.47
CA GLY A 242 -30.24 -21.97 13.84
C GLY A 242 -29.13 -21.53 14.80
N PHE A 243 -29.33 -21.59 16.12
CA PHE A 243 -28.23 -21.41 17.07
C PHE A 243 -27.36 -22.65 17.16
N HIS A 244 -26.06 -22.47 17.36
CA HIS A 244 -25.12 -23.59 17.50
C HIS A 244 -24.86 -23.91 18.97
N LEU A 245 -24.88 -22.89 19.83
CA LEU A 245 -24.61 -22.99 21.26
C LEU A 245 -25.57 -22.10 22.06
N VAL A 246 -25.98 -22.59 23.24
CA VAL A 246 -26.59 -21.76 24.28
C VAL A 246 -25.66 -21.68 25.49
N LEU A 247 -25.25 -20.48 25.89
CA LEU A 247 -24.46 -20.22 27.10
C LEU A 247 -25.40 -19.85 28.26
N PHE A 248 -25.68 -20.82 29.12
CA PHE A 248 -26.60 -20.64 30.24
C PHE A 248 -25.92 -19.92 31.41
N ARG A 249 -26.56 -18.88 31.97
CA ARG A 249 -26.02 -18.12 33.10
C ARG A 249 -26.35 -18.77 34.43
N THR A 250 -25.36 -18.88 35.31
CA THR A 250 -25.49 -19.35 36.69
C THR A 250 -24.61 -18.53 37.65
N PRO A 251 -25.02 -18.31 38.92
CA PRO A 251 -24.17 -17.63 39.90
C PRO A 251 -22.86 -18.39 40.17
N GLU A 252 -22.94 -19.70 40.36
CA GLU A 252 -21.81 -20.58 40.66
C GLU A 252 -21.87 -21.87 39.82
N ALA A 253 -20.72 -22.45 39.54
CA ALA A 253 -20.60 -23.79 38.97
C ALA A 253 -20.57 -24.85 40.07
N THR A 254 -21.33 -25.94 39.88
CA THR A 254 -21.25 -27.15 40.69
C THR A 254 -21.23 -28.39 39.78
N PRO A 255 -20.72 -29.55 40.25
CA PRO A 255 -20.75 -30.78 39.46
C PRO A 255 -22.15 -31.15 38.95
N GLU A 256 -23.20 -30.93 39.75
CA GLU A 256 -24.59 -31.25 39.41
C GLU A 256 -25.13 -30.36 38.29
N ARG A 257 -24.71 -29.09 38.25
CA ARG A 257 -25.07 -28.15 37.17
C ARG A 257 -24.33 -28.44 35.87
N LEU A 258 -23.12 -28.98 35.95
CA LEU A 258 -22.29 -29.32 34.79
C LEU A 258 -22.62 -30.70 34.20
N ALA A 259 -23.07 -31.66 35.01
CA ALA A 259 -23.25 -33.05 34.58
C ALA A 259 -24.19 -33.19 33.35
N PRO A 260 -25.39 -32.60 33.30
CA PRO A 260 -26.25 -32.71 32.11
C PRO A 260 -25.65 -32.06 30.87
N LEU A 261 -24.89 -30.96 31.05
CA LEU A 261 -24.22 -30.27 29.94
C LEU A 261 -23.05 -31.10 29.38
N ARG A 262 -22.32 -31.82 30.25
CA ARG A 262 -21.27 -32.76 29.85
C ARG A 262 -21.84 -33.95 29.10
N VAL A 263 -22.95 -34.50 29.58
CA VAL A 263 -23.68 -35.58 28.89
C VAL A 263 -24.14 -35.10 27.50
N LEU A 264 -24.69 -33.89 27.41
CA LEU A 264 -25.08 -33.34 26.12
C LEU A 264 -23.88 -33.21 25.18
N ALA A 265 -22.80 -32.55 25.62
CA ALA A 265 -21.61 -32.36 24.79
C ALA A 265 -21.02 -33.70 24.31
N ASN A 266 -21.00 -34.73 25.16
CA ASN A 266 -20.55 -36.08 24.77
C ASN A 266 -21.46 -36.73 23.72
N GLU A 267 -22.77 -36.47 23.74
CA GLU A 267 -23.71 -37.08 22.79
C GLU A 267 -23.94 -36.23 21.53
N SER A 268 -23.62 -34.93 21.58
CA SER A 268 -23.87 -33.96 20.51
C SER A 268 -22.61 -33.49 19.77
N HIS A 269 -21.44 -34.09 20.02
CA HIS A 269 -20.23 -33.80 19.26
C HIS A 269 -20.25 -34.44 17.85
N GLY A 270 -19.58 -33.80 16.90
CA GLY A 270 -19.45 -34.27 15.52
C GLY A 270 -20.52 -33.70 14.58
N ASP A 271 -20.69 -34.35 13.43
CA ASP A 271 -21.59 -33.88 12.36
C ASP A 271 -23.04 -34.25 12.69
N LEU A 272 -23.70 -33.44 13.52
CA LEU A 272 -25.14 -33.52 13.78
C LEU A 272 -25.87 -32.36 13.12
N SER A 273 -27.02 -32.66 12.51
CA SER A 273 -27.91 -31.69 11.90
C SER A 273 -29.33 -31.80 12.47
N PRO A 274 -30.08 -30.69 12.66
CA PRO A 274 -31.46 -30.77 13.13
C PRO A 274 -32.32 -31.52 12.10
N ASP A 275 -33.09 -32.51 12.56
CA ASP A 275 -34.02 -33.28 11.74
C ASP A 275 -35.45 -33.15 12.30
N PRO A 276 -36.18 -32.08 11.93
CA PRO A 276 -37.53 -31.85 12.44
C PRO A 276 -38.54 -32.92 11.97
N HIS A 277 -38.23 -33.69 10.91
CA HIS A 277 -39.11 -34.74 10.41
C HIS A 277 -39.04 -36.02 11.24
N SER A 278 -37.96 -36.20 12.00
CA SER A 278 -37.77 -37.35 12.90
C SER A 278 -38.11 -37.03 14.38
N ALA A 279 -38.77 -35.91 14.65
CA ALA A 279 -39.23 -35.59 16.00
C ALA A 279 -40.24 -36.64 16.53
N PRO A 280 -40.20 -36.98 17.84
CA PRO A 280 -41.09 -37.98 18.40
C PRO A 280 -42.55 -37.50 18.45
N ALA A 281 -43.49 -38.42 18.24
CA ALA A 281 -44.88 -38.25 18.62
C ALA A 281 -45.10 -38.69 20.07
N GLY A 282 -46.03 -38.04 20.78
CA GLY A 282 -46.44 -38.35 22.15
C GLY A 282 -45.95 -37.36 23.22
N ALA A 283 -44.87 -36.63 22.94
CA ALA A 283 -44.36 -35.53 23.75
C ALA A 283 -43.55 -34.55 22.87
N PRO A 284 -43.41 -33.27 23.26
CA PRO A 284 -42.53 -32.34 22.55
C PRO A 284 -41.08 -32.83 22.57
N GLY A 285 -40.42 -32.83 21.41
CA GLY A 285 -39.02 -33.22 21.32
C GLY A 285 -38.35 -32.77 20.02
N TRP A 286 -37.03 -32.84 20.03
CA TRP A 286 -36.16 -32.40 18.94
C TRP A 286 -35.21 -33.53 18.59
N ALA A 287 -35.14 -33.88 17.30
CA ALA A 287 -34.25 -34.91 16.78
C ALA A 287 -33.11 -34.27 16.00
N PHE A 288 -31.92 -34.84 16.16
CA PHE A 288 -30.70 -34.48 15.45
C PHE A 288 -30.15 -35.73 14.79
N VAL A 289 -29.96 -35.68 13.48
CA VAL A 289 -29.41 -36.79 12.70
C VAL A 289 -27.90 -36.65 12.65
N ARG A 290 -27.20 -37.75 12.90
CA ARG A 290 -25.74 -37.82 12.76
C ARG A 290 -25.36 -38.19 11.33
N GLY A 291 -24.48 -37.43 10.70
CA GLY A 291 -24.08 -37.64 9.29
C GLY A 291 -23.42 -38.99 9.04
N GLU A 292 -22.59 -39.46 9.97
CA GLU A 292 -21.77 -40.69 9.82
C GLU A 292 -22.60 -41.98 9.70
N ASP A 293 -23.69 -42.12 10.45
CA ASP A 293 -24.47 -43.36 10.53
C ASP A 293 -25.98 -43.17 10.46
N LEU A 294 -26.42 -41.93 10.21
CA LEU A 294 -27.83 -41.52 10.18
C LEU A 294 -28.60 -41.81 11.47
N GLY A 295 -27.91 -42.14 12.57
CA GLY A 295 -28.49 -42.35 13.88
C GLY A 295 -29.06 -41.04 14.43
N LEU A 296 -30.03 -41.13 15.34
CA LEU A 296 -30.65 -39.95 15.94
C LEU A 296 -30.18 -39.74 17.38
N ARG A 297 -29.98 -38.47 17.73
CA ARG A 297 -30.01 -37.96 19.10
C ARG A 297 -31.29 -37.20 19.30
N VAL A 298 -32.09 -37.58 20.29
CA VAL A 298 -33.41 -37.00 20.51
C VAL A 298 -33.53 -36.48 21.93
N VAL A 299 -33.86 -35.21 22.05
CA VAL A 299 -34.12 -34.53 23.32
C VAL A 299 -35.63 -34.38 23.48
N VAL A 300 -36.21 -34.89 24.57
CA VAL A 300 -37.66 -34.94 24.78
C VAL A 300 -38.03 -34.27 26.09
N ALA A 301 -39.05 -33.42 26.05
CA ALA A 301 -39.60 -32.72 27.21
C ALA A 301 -40.70 -33.54 27.90
N ASN A 302 -40.77 -33.45 29.23
CA ASN A 302 -41.89 -33.96 30.02
C ASN A 302 -42.57 -32.83 30.82
N PRO A 303 -43.22 -31.87 30.15
CA PRO A 303 -43.74 -30.68 30.81
C PRO A 303 -44.86 -30.99 31.82
N GLU A 304 -45.56 -32.11 31.66
CA GLU A 304 -46.67 -32.53 32.52
C GLU A 304 -46.22 -33.38 33.72
N GLY A 305 -44.91 -33.65 33.86
CA GLY A 305 -44.39 -34.44 34.98
C GLY A 305 -44.93 -35.87 35.02
N ARG A 306 -45.16 -36.49 33.86
CA ARG A 306 -45.68 -37.86 33.77
C ARG A 306 -44.64 -38.86 34.26
N ASP A 307 -45.09 -39.89 34.97
CA ASP A 307 -44.23 -41.00 35.43
C ASP A 307 -43.79 -41.93 34.29
N GLU A 308 -44.47 -41.87 33.14
CA GLU A 308 -44.14 -42.64 31.94
C GLU A 308 -44.45 -41.83 30.66
N LEU A 309 -43.52 -41.80 29.70
CA LEU A 309 -43.74 -41.21 28.37
C LEU A 309 -43.84 -42.31 27.31
N ALA A 310 -44.95 -42.33 26.56
CA ALA A 310 -45.10 -43.15 25.36
C ALA A 310 -44.64 -42.35 24.13
N LEU A 311 -43.58 -42.82 23.47
CA LEU A 311 -42.98 -42.17 22.30
C LEU A 311 -43.14 -43.04 21.06
N ALA A 312 -43.41 -42.41 19.93
CA ALA A 312 -43.51 -43.06 18.62
C ALA A 312 -42.75 -42.29 17.55
N PHE A 313 -41.95 -42.99 16.74
CA PHE A 313 -41.21 -42.45 15.61
C PHE A 313 -41.72 -43.11 14.33
N PRO A 314 -42.20 -42.35 13.32
CA PRO A 314 -42.73 -42.90 12.08
C PRO A 314 -41.61 -43.26 11.08
N ASP A 315 -40.52 -43.87 11.58
CA ASP A 315 -39.39 -44.33 10.79
C ASP A 315 -39.10 -45.81 11.13
N PRO A 316 -39.37 -46.75 10.19
CA PRO A 316 -39.21 -48.18 10.42
C PRO A 316 -37.73 -48.63 10.44
N GLN A 317 -36.78 -47.77 10.08
CA GLN A 317 -35.35 -48.07 10.13
C GLN A 317 -34.73 -47.81 11.51
N LEU A 318 -35.42 -47.06 12.38
CA LEU A 318 -34.95 -46.80 13.73
C LEU A 318 -35.06 -48.04 14.61
N ARG A 319 -34.01 -48.29 15.39
CA ARG A 319 -33.88 -49.42 16.30
C ARG A 319 -33.08 -49.05 17.54
N GLU A 320 -33.05 -49.96 18.50
CA GLU A 320 -32.21 -49.87 19.70
C GLU A 320 -32.33 -48.54 20.46
N PRO A 321 -33.53 -48.15 20.93
CA PRO A 321 -33.66 -46.96 21.76
C PRO A 321 -32.89 -47.11 23.06
N VAL A 322 -31.94 -46.22 23.27
CA VAL A 322 -31.11 -46.12 24.48
C VAL A 322 -31.38 -44.77 25.14
N ARG A 323 -31.76 -44.79 26.41
CA ARG A 323 -31.82 -43.60 27.26
C ARG A 323 -30.44 -43.32 27.84
N ILE A 324 -30.03 -42.07 27.82
CA ILE A 324 -28.80 -41.61 28.48
C ILE A 324 -29.19 -40.99 29.83
N ASP A 325 -28.57 -41.46 30.92
CA ASP A 325 -28.73 -40.87 32.24
C ASP A 325 -28.03 -39.50 32.28
N LEU A 326 -28.77 -38.43 32.57
CA LEU A 326 -28.24 -37.06 32.51
C LEU A 326 -27.30 -36.71 33.67
N ALA A 327 -27.30 -37.50 34.75
CA ALA A 327 -26.40 -37.29 35.88
C ALA A 327 -25.08 -38.06 35.70
N THR A 328 -25.14 -39.28 35.16
CA THR A 328 -23.95 -40.17 35.07
C THR A 328 -23.42 -40.36 33.65
N GLY A 329 -24.19 -40.05 32.61
CA GLY A 329 -23.89 -40.37 31.22
C GLY A 329 -24.05 -41.85 30.86
N GLU A 330 -24.52 -42.68 31.78
CA GLU A 330 -24.69 -44.11 31.53
C GLU A 330 -25.82 -44.38 30.54
N SER A 331 -25.60 -45.37 29.68
CA SER A 331 -26.54 -45.81 28.67
C SER A 331 -27.46 -46.91 29.22
N ARG A 332 -28.77 -46.72 29.13
CA ARG A 332 -29.79 -47.68 29.58
C ARG A 332 -30.72 -48.05 28.41
N PRO A 333 -30.77 -49.33 27.98
CA PRO A 333 -31.74 -49.78 26.99
C PRO A 333 -33.19 -49.57 27.46
N VAL A 334 -34.09 -49.23 26.55
CA VAL A 334 -35.51 -49.06 26.88
C VAL A 334 -36.25 -50.41 26.82
N ALA A 335 -36.88 -50.82 27.92
CA ALA A 335 -37.39 -52.19 28.12
C ALA A 335 -38.69 -52.53 27.36
N ALA A 336 -39.52 -51.55 27.00
CA ALA A 336 -40.86 -51.76 26.42
C ALA A 336 -40.92 -51.35 24.94
N LEU A 337 -40.22 -52.08 24.07
CA LEU A 337 -40.09 -51.80 22.64
C LEU A 337 -41.16 -52.53 21.80
N GLN A 338 -41.85 -51.80 20.94
CA GLN A 338 -42.68 -52.34 19.86
C GLN A 338 -42.13 -51.83 18.52
N VAL A 339 -41.47 -52.74 17.78
CA VAL A 339 -41.06 -52.50 16.40
C VAL A 339 -42.20 -52.91 15.49
N ALA A 340 -42.73 -51.98 14.69
CA ALA A 340 -43.82 -52.23 13.76
C ALA A 340 -43.43 -51.78 12.34
N PRO A 341 -44.08 -52.28 11.27
CA PRO A 341 -43.77 -51.88 9.89
C PRO A 341 -43.93 -50.38 9.63
N ASP A 342 -44.71 -49.68 10.48
CA ASP A 342 -45.00 -48.25 10.40
C ASP A 342 -44.11 -47.39 11.31
N GLY A 343 -43.17 -47.98 12.06
CA GLY A 343 -42.20 -47.24 12.87
C GLY A 343 -41.87 -47.87 14.24
N LEU A 344 -41.12 -47.10 15.04
CA LEU A 344 -40.63 -47.49 16.36
C LEU A 344 -41.52 -46.90 17.47
N ARG A 345 -42.04 -47.73 18.37
CA ARG A 345 -42.83 -47.29 19.54
C ARG A 345 -42.24 -47.84 20.84
N PHE A 346 -42.11 -47.02 21.87
CA PHE A 346 -41.65 -47.48 23.18
C PHE A 346 -42.12 -46.59 24.32
N ARG A 347 -41.95 -47.06 25.56
CA ARG A 347 -42.24 -46.29 26.77
C ARG A 347 -40.99 -46.00 27.58
N VAL A 348 -40.85 -44.76 28.04
CA VAL A 348 -39.75 -44.31 28.91
C VAL A 348 -40.31 -44.14 30.33
N PRO A 349 -39.98 -45.03 31.27
CA PRO A 349 -40.36 -44.87 32.68
C PRO A 349 -39.47 -43.81 33.35
N ASP A 350 -40.01 -43.14 34.37
CA ASP A 350 -39.33 -42.12 35.18
C ASP A 350 -38.55 -41.10 34.31
N PRO A 351 -39.19 -40.47 33.33
CA PRO A 351 -38.53 -39.61 32.34
C PRO A 351 -37.86 -38.38 32.96
N GLY A 352 -38.22 -37.98 34.19
CA GLY A 352 -37.80 -36.70 34.76
C GLY A 352 -38.31 -35.53 33.93
N PRO A 353 -37.72 -34.32 34.05
CA PRO A 353 -38.15 -33.16 33.28
C PRO A 353 -37.64 -33.15 31.82
N ALA A 354 -36.53 -33.85 31.54
CA ALA A 354 -35.93 -33.97 30.21
C ALA A 354 -35.32 -35.37 29.99
N VAL A 355 -35.47 -35.90 28.79
CA VAL A 355 -34.92 -37.20 28.37
C VAL A 355 -33.99 -37.00 27.18
N LEU A 356 -32.79 -37.57 27.23
CA LEU A 356 -31.90 -37.71 26.07
C LEU A 356 -31.91 -39.17 25.60
N LEU A 357 -32.20 -39.37 24.32
CA LEU A 357 -32.28 -40.66 23.66
C LEU A 357 -31.28 -40.75 22.52
N ARG A 358 -30.73 -41.95 22.36
CA ARG A 358 -29.98 -42.37 21.19
C ARG A 358 -30.75 -43.46 20.48
N LEU A 359 -30.89 -43.32 19.17
CA LEU A 359 -31.54 -44.29 18.29
C LEU A 359 -30.58 -44.61 17.15
N SER A 360 -30.40 -45.88 16.86
CA SER A 360 -29.55 -46.33 15.74
C SER A 360 -30.41 -46.50 14.48
N ARG A 361 -29.82 -46.30 13.30
CA ARG A 361 -30.39 -46.76 12.02
C ARG A 361 -29.64 -47.99 11.50
N LEU A 362 -30.14 -48.57 10.42
CA LEU A 362 -29.34 -49.47 9.59
C LEU A 362 -28.29 -48.63 8.86
N THR A 363 -27.03 -49.04 8.96
CA THR A 363 -25.91 -48.37 8.28
C THR A 363 -25.98 -48.60 6.76
N ALA A 364 -25.32 -47.75 5.97
CA ALA A 364 -25.17 -47.96 4.53
C ALA A 364 -24.47 -49.29 4.19
N ALA A 365 -23.62 -49.80 5.09
CA ALA A 365 -23.00 -51.12 4.94
C ALA A 365 -23.98 -52.30 5.15
N GLU A 366 -25.04 -52.10 5.94
CA GLU A 366 -26.10 -53.09 6.15
C GLU A 366 -27.23 -52.99 5.12
N LEU A 367 -27.32 -51.85 4.41
CA LEU A 367 -28.23 -51.62 3.27
C LEU A 367 -27.46 -51.86 1.97
N GLU A 368 -27.57 -53.04 1.35
CA GLU A 368 -26.89 -53.35 0.08
C GLU A 368 -27.06 -52.22 -0.97
N GLY A 369 -25.98 -51.49 -1.30
CA GLY A 369 -25.88 -50.66 -2.52
C GLY A 369 -25.66 -49.14 -2.38
N ILE A 370 -25.17 -48.61 -1.25
CA ILE A 370 -24.85 -47.17 -1.11
C ILE A 370 -23.39 -46.99 -0.69
N ASP A 371 -22.49 -46.77 -1.66
CA ASP A 371 -21.15 -46.24 -1.42
C ASP A 371 -21.23 -44.70 -1.40
N GLU A 372 -20.88 -44.08 -0.28
CA GLU A 372 -20.70 -42.62 -0.19
C GLU A 372 -19.31 -42.21 -0.66
N GLU A 373 -19.25 -41.53 -1.81
CA GLU A 373 -18.04 -40.87 -2.30
C GLU A 373 -18.06 -39.41 -1.82
N VAL A 374 -17.39 -39.13 -0.70
CA VAL A 374 -17.24 -37.76 -0.18
C VAL A 374 -16.17 -37.02 -0.99
N THR A 375 -16.61 -36.30 -2.03
CA THR A 375 -15.76 -35.33 -2.74
C THR A 375 -15.50 -34.10 -1.87
N VAL A 376 -14.26 -33.93 -1.40
CA VAL A 376 -13.81 -32.68 -0.77
C VAL A 376 -13.78 -31.59 -1.84
N ALA A 377 -14.73 -30.66 -1.77
CA ALA A 377 -14.76 -29.47 -2.61
C ALA A 377 -13.56 -28.56 -2.30
N SER A 378 -13.07 -27.90 -3.34
CA SER A 378 -11.91 -26.98 -3.39
C SER A 378 -11.64 -26.19 -2.11
N GLU A 379 -10.36 -26.01 -1.76
CA GLU A 379 -9.90 -25.07 -0.73
C GLU A 379 -10.59 -23.71 -0.86
N ARG A 380 -11.31 -23.31 0.20
CA ARG A 380 -11.97 -22.00 0.29
C ARG A 380 -10.93 -20.90 0.13
N THR A 381 -11.09 -20.04 -0.88
CA THR A 381 -10.31 -18.80 -0.95
C THR A 381 -10.81 -17.85 0.14
N PRO A 382 -9.95 -17.42 1.09
CA PRO A 382 -10.37 -16.54 2.16
C PRO A 382 -10.82 -15.17 1.62
N PRO A 383 -11.86 -14.54 2.19
CA PRO A 383 -12.26 -13.19 1.82
C PRO A 383 -11.14 -12.18 2.12
N VAL A 384 -11.11 -11.08 1.38
CA VAL A 384 -10.04 -10.06 1.52
C VAL A 384 -9.93 -9.51 2.95
N ALA A 385 -11.05 -9.32 3.64
CA ALA A 385 -11.07 -8.83 5.02
C ALA A 385 -10.34 -9.79 5.99
N GLU A 386 -10.45 -11.10 5.77
CA GLU A 386 -9.72 -12.09 6.59
C GLU A 386 -8.21 -12.03 6.33
N ILE A 387 -7.80 -11.85 5.07
CA ILE A 387 -6.39 -11.66 4.70
C ILE A 387 -5.83 -10.40 5.35
N LEU A 388 -6.58 -9.29 5.32
CA LEU A 388 -6.20 -8.02 5.94
C LEU A 388 -6.09 -8.14 7.46
N ARG A 389 -7.05 -8.81 8.13
CA ARG A 389 -6.94 -9.08 9.57
C ARG A 389 -5.67 -9.83 9.89
N ARG A 390 -5.35 -10.90 9.15
CA ARG A 390 -4.13 -11.70 9.38
C ARG A 390 -2.86 -10.88 9.20
N LEU A 391 -2.84 -9.98 8.21
CA LEU A 391 -1.76 -9.01 8.03
C LEU A 391 -1.64 -8.08 9.23
N GLN A 392 -2.74 -7.44 9.63
CA GLN A 392 -2.76 -6.50 10.75
C GLN A 392 -2.38 -7.17 12.07
N ALA A 393 -2.84 -8.41 12.30
CA ALA A 393 -2.48 -9.23 13.46
C ALA A 393 -0.97 -9.50 13.51
N ALA A 394 -0.37 -9.85 12.36
CA ALA A 394 1.07 -10.04 12.25
C ALA A 394 1.85 -8.73 12.51
N GLU A 395 1.38 -7.62 11.95
CA GLU A 395 2.00 -6.30 12.16
C GLU A 395 1.85 -5.81 13.61
N ASP A 396 0.72 -6.05 14.28
CA ASP A 396 0.48 -5.71 15.68
C ASP A 396 1.38 -6.52 16.63
N ASP A 397 1.55 -7.83 16.42
CA ASP A 397 2.48 -8.63 17.22
C ASP A 397 3.93 -8.12 17.07
N GLN A 398 4.34 -7.82 15.84
CA GLN A 398 5.66 -7.24 15.60
C GLN A 398 5.82 -5.88 16.29
N ALA A 399 4.83 -5.00 16.15
CA ALA A 399 4.84 -3.65 16.73
C ALA A 399 5.07 -3.73 18.25
N ARG A 400 4.34 -4.59 18.96
CA ARG A 400 4.54 -4.84 20.41
C ARG A 400 5.94 -5.32 20.79
N ARG A 401 6.67 -5.96 19.87
CA ARG A 401 8.05 -6.43 20.08
C ARG A 401 9.09 -5.37 19.67
N LEU A 402 8.75 -4.43 18.78
CA LEU A 402 9.65 -3.45 18.20
C LEU A 402 9.42 -2.06 18.79
N ARG A 403 10.15 -1.73 19.86
CA ARG A 403 10.05 -0.41 20.51
C ARG A 403 10.69 0.70 19.68
N HIS A 404 11.86 0.41 19.13
CA HIS A 404 12.66 1.32 18.32
C HIS A 404 13.70 0.55 17.50
N PHE A 405 14.20 1.17 16.44
CA PHE A 405 15.37 0.67 15.72
C PHE A 405 16.29 1.79 15.28
N GLN A 406 17.58 1.48 15.23
CA GLN A 406 18.62 2.30 14.64
C GLN A 406 19.07 1.64 13.32
N ALA A 407 19.45 2.43 12.33
CA ALA A 407 20.05 1.95 11.09
C ALA A 407 21.02 3.00 10.51
N LEU A 408 21.81 2.61 9.50
CA LEU A 408 22.43 3.53 8.56
C LEU A 408 21.51 3.68 7.35
N ASN A 409 21.04 4.91 7.09
CA ASN A 409 20.23 5.23 5.92
C ASN A 409 21.09 5.89 4.85
N ALA A 410 21.08 5.32 3.65
CA ALA A 410 21.59 5.94 2.44
C ALA A 410 20.42 6.26 1.51
N THR A 411 20.12 7.54 1.31
CA THR A 411 19.07 8.00 0.38
C THR A 411 19.67 8.77 -0.78
N THR A 412 19.46 8.25 -1.99
CA THR A 412 19.88 8.87 -3.25
C THR A 412 18.68 9.52 -3.93
N LEU A 413 18.76 10.83 -4.17
CA LEU A 413 17.84 11.62 -4.99
C LEU A 413 18.46 11.84 -6.37
N ARG A 414 17.75 11.45 -7.43
CA ARG A 414 18.25 11.50 -8.82
C ARG A 414 17.38 12.44 -9.63
N PHE A 415 17.86 13.67 -9.80
CA PHE A 415 17.19 14.71 -10.57
C PHE A 415 17.50 14.48 -12.04
N GLN A 416 16.50 14.02 -12.79
CA GLN A 416 16.65 13.78 -14.21
C GLN A 416 16.65 15.12 -14.97
N ALA A 417 17.57 15.28 -15.92
CA ALA A 417 17.60 16.45 -16.77
C ALA A 417 16.32 16.52 -17.64
N PRO A 418 15.74 17.71 -17.94
CA PRO A 418 14.55 17.82 -18.78
C PRO A 418 14.68 17.26 -20.21
N SER A 419 15.92 17.11 -20.70
CA SER A 419 16.30 16.48 -21.96
C SER A 419 17.61 15.70 -21.78
N GLY A 420 17.90 14.73 -22.63
CA GLY A 420 19.10 13.89 -22.48
C GLY A 420 18.96 12.81 -21.40
N ALA A 421 19.87 11.83 -21.40
CA ALA A 421 20.01 10.82 -20.35
C ALA A 421 20.74 11.34 -19.07
N GLY A 422 21.04 12.63 -18.98
CA GLY A 422 21.71 13.24 -17.83
C GLY A 422 20.88 13.17 -16.53
N SER A 423 21.56 13.04 -15.39
CA SER A 423 20.95 13.24 -14.06
C SER A 423 21.98 13.81 -13.09
N ILE A 424 21.51 14.54 -12.09
CA ILE A 424 22.28 14.93 -10.91
C ILE A 424 21.83 14.05 -9.75
N ASP A 425 22.77 13.35 -9.15
CA ASP A 425 22.51 12.39 -8.08
C ASP A 425 23.05 12.95 -6.76
N ALA A 426 22.17 13.21 -5.79
CA ALA A 426 22.54 13.62 -4.43
C ALA A 426 22.28 12.46 -3.47
N THR A 427 23.31 11.93 -2.82
CA THR A 427 23.18 10.85 -1.84
C THR A 427 23.52 11.33 -0.45
N PHE A 428 22.54 11.27 0.46
CA PHE A 428 22.71 11.54 1.87
C PHE A 428 22.88 10.23 2.62
N GLU A 429 23.86 10.17 3.51
CA GLU A 429 24.17 8.99 4.31
C GLU A 429 24.34 9.38 5.78
N GLY A 430 23.79 8.55 6.68
CA GLY A 430 24.09 8.61 8.09
C GLY A 430 23.07 7.88 8.97
N GLU A 431 23.24 8.04 10.27
CA GLU A 431 22.45 7.31 11.28
C GLU A 431 20.99 7.75 11.32
N TYR A 432 20.11 6.75 11.32
CA TYR A 432 18.66 6.85 11.27
C TYR A 432 18.05 6.20 12.51
N PHE A 433 17.11 6.89 13.14
CA PHE A 433 16.48 6.51 14.39
C PHE A 433 14.97 6.55 14.21
N SER A 434 14.30 5.45 14.49
CA SER A 434 12.84 5.40 14.46
C SER A 434 12.31 4.71 15.72
N ARG A 435 11.24 5.29 16.27
CA ARG A 435 10.56 4.83 17.48
C ARG A 435 9.09 4.62 17.15
N GLU A 436 8.54 3.51 17.60
CA GLU A 436 7.11 3.24 17.45
C GLU A 436 6.28 4.34 18.13
N GLY A 437 5.27 4.87 17.42
CA GLY A 437 4.42 5.97 17.92
C GLY A 437 5.14 7.31 18.16
N GLY A 438 6.42 7.42 17.80
CA GLY A 438 7.27 8.59 18.04
C GLY A 438 7.84 9.21 16.77
N SER A 439 8.82 10.10 16.95
CA SER A 439 9.49 10.77 15.83
C SER A 439 10.56 9.89 15.18
N THR A 440 10.68 10.00 13.86
CA THR A 440 11.83 9.51 13.10
C THR A 440 12.86 10.63 12.93
N ASP A 441 14.09 10.39 13.37
CA ASP A 441 15.22 11.33 13.22
C ASP A 441 16.31 10.74 12.32
N TRP A 442 16.94 11.58 11.52
CA TRP A 442 18.01 11.17 10.63
C TRP A 442 19.15 12.20 10.63
N ALA A 443 20.35 11.73 10.94
CA ALA A 443 21.57 12.53 10.89
C ALA A 443 22.22 12.42 9.51
N TRP A 444 22.27 13.54 8.78
CA TRP A 444 22.99 13.63 7.51
C TRP A 444 24.46 13.88 7.80
N GLN A 445 25.25 12.80 7.80
CA GLN A 445 26.67 12.84 8.14
C GLN A 445 27.55 12.95 6.89
N THR A 446 27.10 12.39 5.76
CA THR A 446 27.81 12.45 4.50
C THR A 446 26.87 12.80 3.35
N LEU A 447 27.34 13.66 2.45
CA LEU A 447 26.70 13.96 1.17
C LEU A 447 27.63 13.55 0.04
N TYR A 448 27.08 12.90 -1.00
CA TYR A 448 27.75 12.66 -2.27
C TYR A 448 26.99 13.37 -3.40
N ILE A 449 27.71 14.09 -4.25
CA ILE A 449 27.19 14.65 -5.50
C ILE A 449 27.78 13.84 -6.66
N ASN A 450 26.92 13.16 -7.40
CA ASN A 450 27.26 12.20 -8.45
C ASN A 450 28.27 11.12 -7.99
N GLY A 451 28.27 10.77 -6.70
CA GLY A 451 29.22 9.83 -6.09
C GLY A 451 30.52 10.45 -5.56
N VAL A 452 30.73 11.76 -5.75
CA VAL A 452 31.85 12.49 -5.17
C VAL A 452 31.47 13.02 -3.79
N ARG A 453 32.28 12.70 -2.78
CA ARG A 453 32.03 13.10 -1.39
C ARG A 453 32.17 14.61 -1.21
N TRP A 454 31.18 15.21 -0.58
CA TRP A 454 31.25 16.58 -0.07
C TRP A 454 32.25 16.65 1.08
N ARG A 455 33.26 17.52 0.94
CA ARG A 455 34.41 17.58 1.87
C ARG A 455 34.32 18.69 2.92
N ALA A 456 33.40 19.64 2.77
CA ALA A 456 33.23 20.68 3.77
C ALA A 456 32.51 20.13 5.01
N ARG A 457 32.74 20.78 6.16
CA ARG A 457 32.20 20.37 7.45
C ARG A 457 30.67 20.49 7.49
N THR A 458 30.14 21.55 6.89
CA THR A 458 28.70 21.81 6.84
C THR A 458 28.12 21.28 5.53
N LEU A 459 27.05 20.49 5.63
CA LEU A 459 26.30 20.06 4.45
C LEU A 459 25.36 21.20 4.02
N PRO A 460 25.24 21.47 2.71
CA PRO A 460 24.30 22.48 2.23
C PRO A 460 22.86 22.06 2.51
N GLU A 461 22.05 22.98 3.04
CA GLU A 461 20.62 22.79 3.12
C GLU A 461 20.00 22.91 1.72
N ILE A 462 19.25 21.88 1.33
CA ILE A 462 18.54 21.82 0.05
C ILE A 462 17.04 21.94 0.31
N PRO A 463 16.27 22.62 -0.56
CA PRO A 463 14.81 22.61 -0.46
C PRO A 463 14.28 21.17 -0.48
N ILE A 464 13.63 20.74 0.60
CA ILE A 464 13.05 19.40 0.72
C ILE A 464 11.64 19.43 0.13
N VAL A 465 11.54 19.34 -1.19
CA VAL A 465 10.25 19.25 -1.89
C VAL A 465 9.72 17.82 -1.75
N GLN A 466 8.71 17.64 -0.90
CA GLN A 466 8.02 16.37 -0.71
C GLN A 466 6.52 16.61 -0.67
N PRO A 467 5.71 15.64 -1.12
CA PRO A 467 4.27 15.74 -0.94
C PRO A 467 3.93 15.66 0.55
N GLU A 468 2.82 16.30 0.93
CA GLU A 468 2.25 16.18 2.27
C GLU A 468 1.96 14.71 2.60
N ARG A 469 2.02 14.36 3.89
CA ARG A 469 1.67 13.01 4.32
C ARG A 469 0.19 12.76 4.03
N ALA A 470 -0.15 11.55 3.58
CA ALA A 470 -1.53 11.18 3.37
C ALA A 470 -2.35 11.32 4.65
N ALA A 471 -3.58 11.81 4.51
CA ALA A 471 -4.52 11.97 5.62
C ALA A 471 -4.84 10.63 6.30
N ALA A 472 -4.78 9.54 5.53
CA ALA A 472 -4.92 8.17 6.02
C ALA A 472 -3.99 7.20 5.29
N MET A 473 -3.29 6.35 6.03
CA MET A 473 -2.51 5.27 5.44
C MET A 473 -3.41 4.07 5.12
N PRO A 474 -3.20 3.39 3.98
CA PRO A 474 -3.92 2.16 3.68
C PRO A 474 -3.53 1.06 4.68
N LEU A 475 -4.42 0.08 4.84
CA LEU A 475 -4.27 -1.11 5.69
C LEU A 475 -4.32 -0.85 7.20
N GLU A 476 -4.43 0.40 7.66
CA GLU A 476 -4.72 0.76 9.05
C GLU A 476 -6.20 0.53 9.40
N ILE A 477 -6.48 0.09 10.64
CA ILE A 477 -7.83 0.11 11.19
C ILE A 477 -8.13 1.54 11.64
N ARG A 478 -9.08 2.18 10.97
CA ARG A 478 -9.59 3.52 11.31
C ARG A 478 -11.09 3.47 11.57
N PHE A 479 -11.60 4.53 12.17
CA PHE A 479 -13.03 4.73 12.39
C PHE A 479 -13.78 5.00 11.08
N THR A 480 -13.13 5.65 10.11
CA THR A 480 -13.71 5.92 8.79
C THR A 480 -13.19 4.96 7.72
N GLN A 481 -14.06 4.59 6.77
CA GLN A 481 -13.69 3.79 5.60
C GLN A 481 -13.08 4.66 4.51
N GLU A 482 -11.77 4.92 4.61
CA GLU A 482 -11.04 5.71 3.61
C GLU A 482 -10.72 4.90 2.34
N TYR A 483 -10.63 3.56 2.45
CA TYR A 483 -10.15 2.67 1.40
C TYR A 483 -11.07 1.47 1.17
N ARG A 484 -11.14 1.01 -0.09
CA ARG A 484 -11.71 -0.29 -0.48
C ARG A 484 -10.60 -1.24 -0.89
N TYR A 485 -10.76 -2.51 -0.54
CA TYR A 485 -9.79 -3.56 -0.81
C TYR A 485 -10.36 -4.64 -1.70
N ARG A 486 -9.53 -5.14 -2.62
CA ARG A 486 -9.91 -6.21 -3.54
C ARG A 486 -8.79 -7.23 -3.66
N LEU A 487 -9.10 -8.49 -3.39
CA LEU A 487 -8.19 -9.59 -3.71
C LEU A 487 -8.09 -9.74 -5.23
N ARG A 488 -6.91 -9.49 -5.78
CA ARG A 488 -6.63 -9.67 -7.22
C ARG A 488 -6.35 -11.14 -7.55
N GLY A 489 -5.74 -11.87 -6.62
CA GLY A 489 -5.33 -13.26 -6.78
C GLY A 489 -4.06 -13.56 -5.96
N THR A 490 -3.26 -14.50 -6.45
CA THR A 490 -1.94 -14.84 -5.90
C THR A 490 -0.82 -14.54 -6.90
N ASP A 491 0.38 -14.27 -6.41
CA ASP A 491 1.58 -14.05 -7.23
C ASP A 491 2.85 -14.45 -6.45
N ARG A 492 3.95 -14.70 -7.16
CA ARG A 492 5.24 -15.05 -6.55
C ARG A 492 6.20 -13.87 -6.58
N VAL A 493 6.42 -13.24 -5.43
CA VAL A 493 7.29 -12.05 -5.29
C VAL A 493 8.46 -12.39 -4.38
N ALA A 494 9.68 -12.04 -4.79
CA ALA A 494 10.91 -12.34 -4.04
C ALA A 494 11.03 -13.83 -3.61
N GLY A 495 10.50 -14.75 -4.43
CA GLY A 495 10.49 -16.18 -4.16
C GLY A 495 9.36 -16.68 -3.23
N ARG A 496 8.56 -15.77 -2.65
CA ARG A 496 7.45 -16.04 -1.71
C ARG A 496 6.10 -16.12 -2.43
N ASP A 497 5.23 -17.02 -1.98
CA ASP A 497 3.84 -17.09 -2.47
C ASP A 497 2.98 -16.06 -1.71
N CYS A 498 2.37 -15.15 -2.45
CA CYS A 498 1.73 -13.96 -1.90
C CYS A 498 0.28 -13.85 -2.33
N TRP A 499 -0.59 -13.40 -1.42
CA TRP A 499 -1.85 -12.76 -1.80
C TRP A 499 -1.56 -11.38 -2.39
N VAL A 500 -2.26 -11.02 -3.47
CA VAL A 500 -2.16 -9.70 -4.12
C VAL A 500 -3.43 -8.92 -3.83
N VAL A 501 -3.33 -7.90 -2.97
CA VAL A 501 -4.48 -7.09 -2.56
C VAL A 501 -4.33 -5.67 -3.11
N ASP A 502 -5.31 -5.25 -3.90
CA ASP A 502 -5.41 -3.87 -4.37
C ASP A 502 -6.15 -3.01 -3.36
N PHE A 503 -5.73 -1.76 -3.23
CA PHE A 503 -6.43 -0.76 -2.44
C PHE A 503 -6.60 0.55 -3.22
N GLU A 504 -7.74 1.20 -3.04
CA GLU A 504 -8.03 2.52 -3.59
C GLU A 504 -8.99 3.30 -2.69
N PRO A 505 -9.05 4.64 -2.82
CA PRO A 505 -9.98 5.44 -2.01
C PRO A 505 -11.43 4.97 -2.20
N ALA A 506 -12.18 4.89 -1.10
CA ALA A 506 -13.58 4.44 -1.13
C ALA A 506 -14.51 5.45 -1.83
N ALA A 507 -14.12 6.73 -1.83
CA ALA A 507 -14.79 7.84 -2.49
C ALA A 507 -13.79 8.71 -3.27
N ALA A 508 -14.29 9.67 -4.05
CA ALA A 508 -13.43 10.64 -4.72
C ALA A 508 -12.67 11.48 -3.69
N VAL A 509 -11.38 11.73 -3.96
CA VAL A 509 -10.52 12.49 -3.05
C VAL A 509 -10.95 13.96 -3.05
N GLU A 510 -11.27 14.47 -1.86
CA GLU A 510 -11.64 15.88 -1.66
C GLU A 510 -10.45 16.82 -1.90
N ALA A 511 -10.72 18.06 -2.30
CA ALA A 511 -9.67 19.04 -2.52
C ALA A 511 -8.87 19.31 -1.23
N GLY A 512 -7.54 19.26 -1.33
CA GLY A 512 -6.64 19.45 -0.18
C GLY A 512 -6.45 18.22 0.70
N ARG A 513 -7.09 17.08 0.39
CA ARG A 513 -6.81 15.79 1.03
C ARG A 513 -5.93 14.94 0.13
N THR A 514 -4.98 14.24 0.72
CA THR A 514 -4.12 13.28 0.01
C THR A 514 -4.39 11.86 0.50
N LEU A 515 -4.59 10.93 -0.44
CA LEU A 515 -4.82 9.49 -0.20
C LEU A 515 -3.97 8.65 -1.16
N TYR A 516 -3.96 7.34 -1.00
CA TYR A 516 -3.19 6.44 -1.86
C TYR A 516 -4.05 5.50 -2.71
N ARG A 517 -3.51 5.05 -3.85
CA ARG A 517 -4.00 3.88 -4.57
C ARG A 517 -2.83 2.94 -4.83
N GLY A 518 -3.03 1.64 -4.71
CA GLY A 518 -1.91 0.73 -4.87
C GLY A 518 -2.22 -0.73 -4.70
N THR A 519 -1.14 -1.49 -4.45
CA THR A 519 -1.17 -2.93 -4.28
C THR A 519 -0.22 -3.31 -3.15
N VAL A 520 -0.64 -4.25 -2.30
CA VAL A 520 0.20 -4.90 -1.29
C VAL A 520 0.30 -6.40 -1.61
N TRP A 521 1.51 -6.94 -1.51
CA TRP A 521 1.79 -8.36 -1.63
C TRP A 521 2.04 -8.92 -0.23
N ILE A 522 1.17 -9.83 0.20
CA ILE A 522 1.13 -10.36 1.57
C ILE A 522 1.52 -11.83 1.53
N ASP A 523 2.56 -12.23 2.25
CA ASP A 523 3.01 -13.62 2.34
C ASP A 523 1.89 -14.54 2.86
N ARG A 524 1.63 -15.68 2.20
CA ARG A 524 0.53 -16.58 2.58
C ARG A 524 0.80 -17.41 3.84
N GLU A 525 2.05 -17.54 4.27
CA GLU A 525 2.47 -18.32 5.44
C GLU A 525 2.62 -17.43 6.68
N THR A 526 3.38 -16.33 6.54
CA THR A 526 3.71 -15.44 7.65
C THR A 526 2.76 -14.26 7.77
N HIS A 527 1.94 -13.97 6.75
CA HIS A 527 1.01 -12.85 6.67
C HIS A 527 1.66 -11.46 6.73
N HIS A 528 2.97 -11.32 6.54
CA HIS A 528 3.64 -10.02 6.50
C HIS A 528 3.70 -9.46 5.07
N ARG A 529 3.92 -8.15 4.96
CA ARG A 529 4.17 -7.51 3.66
C ARG A 529 5.49 -8.04 3.09
N VAL A 530 5.45 -8.44 1.82
CA VAL A 530 6.64 -8.72 1.00
C VAL A 530 7.02 -7.47 0.22
N ARG A 531 6.01 -6.78 -0.32
CA ARG A 531 6.13 -5.54 -1.06
C ARG A 531 4.87 -4.72 -0.90
N SER A 532 5.00 -3.40 -0.93
CA SER A 532 3.88 -2.49 -1.18
C SER A 532 4.25 -1.53 -2.30
N ARG A 533 3.25 -1.12 -3.09
CA ARG A 533 3.36 -0.05 -4.09
C ARG A 533 2.18 0.88 -3.94
N ALA A 534 2.43 2.18 -3.82
CA ALA A 534 1.41 3.20 -3.59
C ALA A 534 1.65 4.42 -4.49
N LEU A 535 0.60 4.84 -5.19
CA LEU A 535 0.52 6.11 -5.92
C LEU A 535 -0.27 7.09 -5.06
N GLN A 536 0.30 8.26 -4.78
CA GLN A 536 -0.37 9.32 -4.04
C GLN A 536 -1.33 10.11 -4.95
N LEU A 537 -2.50 10.40 -4.42
CA LEU A 537 -3.61 11.11 -5.06
C LEU A 537 -3.90 12.41 -4.31
N GLY A 538 -4.55 13.37 -4.98
CA GLY A 538 -4.92 14.66 -4.37
C GLY A 538 -3.74 15.57 -4.04
N LEU A 539 -2.59 15.35 -4.69
CA LEU A 539 -1.37 16.11 -4.46
C LEU A 539 -1.60 17.62 -4.58
N THR A 540 -0.82 18.40 -3.82
CA THR A 540 -0.81 19.87 -3.77
C THR A 540 0.58 20.45 -4.08
N GLY A 541 0.68 21.75 -4.38
CA GLY A 541 1.96 22.43 -4.62
C GLY A 541 2.68 22.00 -5.90
N GLU A 542 4.01 21.88 -5.83
CA GLU A 542 4.91 21.58 -6.95
C GLU A 542 4.92 20.09 -7.33
N VAL A 543 4.48 19.21 -6.44
CA VAL A 543 4.50 17.76 -6.68
C VAL A 543 3.25 17.38 -7.48
N ILE A 544 3.42 16.96 -8.73
CA ILE A 544 2.32 16.57 -9.62
C ILE A 544 2.19 15.04 -9.78
N GLY A 545 3.17 14.27 -9.30
CA GLY A 545 3.09 12.82 -9.21
C GLY A 545 4.04 12.27 -8.16
N ASN A 546 3.61 11.26 -7.40
CA ASN A 546 4.44 10.56 -6.41
C ASN A 546 4.00 9.08 -6.34
N GLU A 547 4.88 8.18 -6.77
CA GLU A 547 4.70 6.73 -6.62
C GLU A 547 5.84 6.15 -5.80
N GLU A 548 5.51 5.37 -4.79
CA GLU A 548 6.46 4.70 -3.90
C GLU A 548 6.30 3.18 -3.95
N THR A 549 7.42 2.46 -3.81
CA THR A 549 7.49 1.02 -3.65
C THR A 549 8.40 0.69 -2.47
N LEU A 550 7.89 -0.08 -1.52
CA LEU A 550 8.64 -0.57 -0.36
C LEU A 550 8.87 -2.08 -0.51
N ASP A 551 10.12 -2.50 -0.35
CA ASP A 551 10.51 -3.91 -0.30
C ASP A 551 10.86 -4.27 1.16
N TYR A 552 10.20 -5.29 1.71
CA TYR A 552 10.35 -5.70 3.11
C TYR A 552 11.31 -6.88 3.25
N THR A 553 12.11 -6.86 4.31
CA THR A 553 13.08 -7.91 4.62
C THR A 553 12.88 -8.42 6.05
N PRO A 554 12.82 -9.74 6.29
CA PRO A 554 12.80 -10.31 7.63
C PRO A 554 14.17 -10.20 8.31
N LEU A 555 14.17 -9.70 9.54
CA LEU A 555 15.33 -9.55 10.42
C LEU A 555 15.14 -10.37 11.69
N ASP A 556 16.22 -10.91 12.24
CA ASP A 556 16.21 -11.46 13.59
C ASP A 556 16.30 -10.34 14.65
N ALA A 557 16.27 -10.72 15.93
CA ALA A 557 16.34 -9.76 17.03
C ALA A 557 17.66 -8.97 17.10
N THR A 558 18.71 -9.41 16.41
CA THR A 558 19.99 -8.69 16.30
C THR A 558 20.02 -7.70 15.13
N GLY A 559 19.01 -7.76 14.24
CA GLY A 559 18.90 -6.90 13.06
C GLY A 559 19.55 -7.49 11.80
N GLU A 560 19.93 -8.77 11.83
CA GLU A 560 20.50 -9.48 10.68
C GLU A 560 19.41 -10.17 9.85
N PRO A 561 19.54 -10.23 8.50
CA PRO A 561 18.58 -10.92 7.65
C PRO A 561 18.40 -12.40 8.04
N THR A 562 17.15 -12.84 8.16
CA THR A 562 16.81 -14.19 8.62
C THR A 562 15.75 -14.88 7.73
N ALA A 563 15.33 -16.09 8.09
CA ALA A 563 14.26 -16.80 7.40
C ALA A 563 12.90 -16.11 7.59
N TRP A 564 11.96 -16.35 6.65
CA TRP A 564 10.59 -15.90 6.77
C TRP A 564 9.86 -16.70 7.85
N THR A 565 9.86 -16.20 9.08
CA THR A 565 9.10 -16.76 10.21
C THR A 565 8.23 -15.68 10.85
N ARG A 566 7.30 -16.06 11.72
CA ARG A 566 6.43 -15.07 12.39
C ARG A 566 7.17 -14.25 13.45
N GLU A 567 8.24 -14.80 14.01
CA GLU A 567 9.05 -14.18 15.06
C GLU A 567 10.02 -13.13 14.50
N ALA A 568 10.28 -13.14 13.19
CA ALA A 568 11.11 -12.15 12.52
C ALA A 568 10.50 -10.73 12.57
N PHE A 569 11.33 -9.74 12.35
CA PHE A 569 10.95 -8.33 12.19
C PHE A 569 11.05 -7.94 10.71
N TYR A 570 9.93 -7.57 10.11
CA TYR A 570 9.81 -7.18 8.71
C TYR A 570 9.88 -5.67 8.59
N LEU A 571 11.04 -5.17 8.13
CA LEU A 571 11.26 -3.75 7.92
C LEU A 571 11.42 -3.42 6.43
N PRO A 572 10.95 -2.25 5.97
CA PRO A 572 11.13 -1.78 4.60
C PRO A 572 12.57 -1.30 4.39
N LEU A 573 13.53 -2.23 4.26
CA LEU A 573 14.95 -1.89 4.14
C LEU A 573 15.32 -1.24 2.81
N ARG A 574 14.41 -1.29 1.82
CA ARG A 574 14.58 -0.59 0.55
C ARG A 574 13.29 0.08 0.13
N ALA A 575 13.34 1.38 -0.05
CA ALA A 575 12.27 2.19 -0.61
C ALA A 575 12.71 2.77 -1.95
N ARG A 576 11.85 2.71 -2.97
CA ARG A 576 12.04 3.37 -4.27
C ARG A 576 10.85 4.25 -4.54
N ALA A 577 11.07 5.51 -4.87
CA ALA A 577 10.01 6.41 -5.28
C ALA A 577 10.34 7.14 -6.59
N GLN A 578 9.31 7.45 -7.36
CA GLN A 578 9.38 8.31 -8.52
C GLN A 578 8.44 9.50 -8.31
N GLN A 579 9.02 10.69 -8.28
CA GLN A 579 8.31 11.95 -8.16
C GLN A 579 8.40 12.74 -9.46
N ILE A 580 7.35 13.50 -9.77
CA ILE A 580 7.33 14.46 -10.86
C ILE A 580 7.02 15.83 -10.24
N LEU A 581 7.97 16.75 -10.36
CA LEU A 581 7.88 18.11 -9.84
C LEU A 581 7.62 19.08 -10.99
N SER A 582 6.70 20.04 -10.83
CA SER A 582 6.55 21.19 -11.71
C SER A 582 7.42 22.34 -11.19
N VAL A 583 8.61 22.49 -11.76
CA VAL A 583 9.59 23.52 -11.39
C VAL A 583 9.83 24.43 -12.59
N LEU A 584 9.58 25.72 -12.42
CA LEU A 584 9.63 26.75 -13.47
C LEU A 584 8.86 26.31 -14.73
N ASN A 585 7.65 25.77 -14.52
CA ASN A 585 6.77 25.21 -15.55
C ASN A 585 7.33 23.96 -16.29
N THR A 586 8.47 23.42 -15.86
CA THR A 586 9.08 22.21 -16.43
C THR A 586 8.83 21.01 -15.53
N ALA A 587 8.45 19.86 -16.11
CA ALA A 587 8.34 18.62 -15.35
C ALA A 587 9.74 18.04 -15.12
N ILE A 588 10.15 17.98 -13.86
CA ILE A 588 11.41 17.36 -13.43
C ILE A 588 11.07 16.04 -12.77
N VAL A 589 11.66 14.95 -13.28
CA VAL A 589 11.52 13.62 -12.66
C VAL A 589 12.60 13.48 -11.60
N VAL A 590 12.20 13.11 -10.39
CA VAL A 590 13.09 12.80 -9.28
C VAL A 590 12.90 11.34 -8.91
N GLU A 591 13.93 10.51 -9.09
CA GLU A 591 13.92 9.15 -8.57
C GLU A 591 14.62 9.12 -7.21
N ARG A 592 13.89 8.68 -6.18
CA ARG A 592 14.43 8.48 -4.83
C ARG A 592 14.67 7.00 -4.60
N GLU A 593 15.80 6.66 -4.01
CA GLU A 593 16.06 5.34 -3.46
C GLU A 593 16.65 5.47 -2.07
N SER A 594 16.03 4.83 -1.09
CA SER A 594 16.51 4.76 0.29
C SER A 594 16.84 3.30 0.62
N VAL A 595 18.01 3.08 1.21
CA VAL A 595 18.46 1.77 1.69
C VAL A 595 18.86 1.91 3.15
N LEU A 596 18.22 1.11 4.00
CA LEU A 596 18.58 0.93 5.41
C LEU A 596 19.51 -0.28 5.53
N SER A 597 20.60 -0.10 6.25
CA SER A 597 21.59 -1.15 6.55
C SER A 597 22.08 -1.04 7.99
N ALA A 598 22.83 -2.04 8.47
CA ALA A 598 23.34 -2.09 9.85
C ALA A 598 22.22 -1.81 10.89
N VAL A 599 21.11 -2.54 10.74
CA VAL A 599 19.93 -2.36 11.58
C VAL A 599 20.22 -2.91 12.97
N VAL A 600 19.84 -2.16 14.01
CA VAL A 600 19.89 -2.59 15.41
C VAL A 600 18.50 -2.40 16.00
N LEU A 601 17.82 -3.51 16.29
CA LEU A 601 16.49 -3.52 16.87
C LEU A 601 16.59 -3.42 18.40
N ASN A 602 15.80 -2.55 19.02
CA ASN A 602 15.71 -2.41 20.48
C ASN A 602 17.08 -2.22 21.19
N GLY A 603 18.06 -1.62 20.51
CA GLY A 603 19.43 -1.50 21.00
C GLY A 603 19.52 -0.63 22.28
N PRO A 604 20.29 -1.04 23.29
CA PRO A 604 20.34 -0.34 24.59
C PRO A 604 20.90 1.09 24.49
N ASP A 605 21.73 1.37 23.49
CA ASP A 605 22.38 2.68 23.30
C ASP A 605 21.59 3.64 22.39
N PHE A 606 20.37 3.27 21.98
CA PHE A 606 19.55 4.05 21.03
C PHE A 606 19.40 5.52 21.44
N ASP A 607 18.96 5.76 22.68
CA ASP A 607 18.72 7.12 23.18
C ASP A 607 20.02 7.90 23.35
N ALA A 608 21.04 7.29 23.97
CA ALA A 608 22.35 7.93 24.17
C ALA A 608 23.01 8.35 22.85
N ARG A 609 22.91 7.51 21.81
CA ARG A 609 23.51 7.79 20.50
C ARG A 609 22.73 8.85 19.72
N ARG A 610 21.40 8.81 19.80
CA ARG A 610 20.52 9.84 19.22
C ARG A 610 20.76 11.20 19.89
N GLU A 611 20.83 11.26 21.21
CA GLU A 611 21.07 12.50 21.97
C GLU A 611 22.46 13.08 21.66
N ALA A 612 23.49 12.23 21.55
CA ALA A 612 24.82 12.68 21.16
C ALA A 612 24.85 13.34 19.77
N LEU A 613 24.07 12.83 18.81
CA LEU A 613 23.95 13.45 17.48
C LEU A 613 23.14 14.75 17.51
N LEU A 614 22.05 14.82 18.27
CA LEU A 614 21.27 16.04 18.46
C LEU A 614 22.11 17.16 19.06
N ALA A 615 23.01 16.85 20.00
CA ALA A 615 23.93 17.81 20.62
C ALA A 615 25.17 18.15 19.74
N SER A 616 25.37 17.45 18.62
CA SER A 616 26.50 17.69 17.71
C SER A 616 26.22 18.86 16.74
N GLU A 617 27.18 19.20 15.86
CA GLU A 617 26.95 20.15 14.75
C GLU A 617 26.39 19.46 13.48
N THR A 618 26.09 18.17 13.52
CA THR A 618 25.64 17.40 12.35
C THR A 618 24.30 17.91 11.83
N THR A 619 24.12 18.07 10.52
CA THR A 619 22.81 18.39 9.95
C THR A 619 21.83 17.25 10.25
N MET A 620 20.68 17.56 10.85
CA MET A 620 19.67 16.55 11.17
C MET A 620 18.30 16.96 10.64
N VAL A 621 17.50 15.95 10.32
CA VAL A 621 16.13 16.10 9.85
C VAL A 621 15.20 15.18 10.64
N ARG A 622 13.94 15.58 10.78
CA ARG A 622 12.88 14.83 11.45
C ARG A 622 11.67 14.66 10.52
N GLU A 623 11.08 13.48 10.52
CA GLU A 623 9.81 13.24 9.84
C GLU A 623 8.65 13.84 10.66
N THR A 624 7.82 14.67 10.01
CA THR A 624 6.64 15.29 10.61
C THR A 624 5.39 15.02 9.74
N GLU A 625 4.21 15.43 10.19
CA GLU A 625 2.98 15.33 9.38
C GLU A 625 3.07 16.12 8.07
N GLN A 626 3.85 17.20 8.04
CA GLN A 626 4.09 18.00 6.84
C GLN A 626 5.29 17.48 6.00
N GLY A 627 5.81 16.29 6.32
CA GLY A 627 6.98 15.69 5.70
C GLY A 627 8.28 15.94 6.47
N LEU A 628 9.41 15.66 5.83
CA LEU A 628 10.74 15.79 6.42
C LEU A 628 11.10 17.28 6.65
N ARG A 629 11.60 17.62 7.84
CA ARG A 629 11.96 18.99 8.23
C ARG A 629 13.35 19.05 8.86
N TYR A 630 14.06 20.15 8.67
CA TYR A 630 15.34 20.39 9.32
C TYR A 630 15.18 20.59 10.83
N LEU A 631 16.20 20.19 11.59
CA LEU A 631 16.31 20.47 13.01
C LEU A 631 17.32 21.60 13.24
N GLU A 632 16.90 22.62 13.98
CA GLU A 632 17.75 23.75 14.39
C GLU A 632 17.99 23.73 15.90
N GLU A 633 19.10 24.34 16.34
CA GLU A 633 19.39 24.51 17.76
C GLU A 633 18.29 25.33 18.44
N ASP A 634 17.83 24.85 19.59
CA ASP A 634 16.84 25.57 20.39
C ASP A 634 17.51 26.74 21.14
N PRO A 635 17.20 28.00 20.81
CA PRO A 635 17.79 29.15 21.49
C PRO A 635 17.41 29.24 22.98
N GLU A 636 16.30 28.60 23.39
CA GLU A 636 15.83 28.58 24.76
C GLU A 636 16.44 27.41 25.56
N GLN A 637 16.90 26.36 24.88
CA GLN A 637 17.47 25.14 25.48
C GLN A 637 18.77 24.72 24.76
N PRO A 638 19.91 25.34 25.10
CA PRO A 638 21.20 25.04 24.47
C PRO A 638 21.54 23.54 24.52
N GLY A 639 21.90 22.96 23.37
CA GLY A 639 22.15 21.53 23.22
C GLY A 639 20.91 20.68 22.89
N GLN A 640 19.71 21.27 22.87
CA GLN A 640 18.52 20.65 22.27
C GLN A 640 18.26 21.19 20.86
N ARG A 641 17.45 20.46 20.11
CA ARG A 641 17.00 20.89 18.78
C ARG A 641 15.49 20.84 18.66
N ARG A 642 14.95 21.85 17.99
CA ARG A 642 13.54 21.91 17.61
C ARG A 642 13.38 21.73 16.11
N VAL A 643 12.19 21.33 15.69
CA VAL A 643 11.82 21.30 14.28
C VAL A 643 11.81 22.73 13.76
N ARG A 644 12.53 23.00 12.67
CA ARG A 644 12.44 24.28 11.98
C ARG A 644 11.13 24.33 11.19
N ASP A 645 10.38 25.41 11.39
CA ASP A 645 9.19 25.68 10.61
C ASP A 645 9.56 26.12 9.19
N GLY A 646 8.97 25.47 8.18
CA GLY A 646 9.26 25.74 6.78
C GLY A 646 10.66 25.31 6.32
N PHE A 647 11.09 25.85 5.17
CA PHE A 647 12.43 25.67 4.61
C PHE A 647 12.83 26.92 3.83
N ASP A 648 14.14 27.11 3.61
CA ASP A 648 14.63 28.19 2.73
C ASP A 648 14.12 27.97 1.31
N THR A 649 13.21 28.83 0.87
CA THR A 649 12.60 28.74 -0.47
C THR A 649 13.49 29.36 -1.54
N SER A 650 14.42 30.22 -1.15
CA SER A 650 15.30 30.94 -2.07
C SER A 650 16.79 30.60 -1.89
N LYS A 651 17.52 30.59 -3.00
CA LYS A 651 18.98 30.36 -3.03
C LYS A 651 19.65 31.29 -4.04
N LEU A 652 20.85 31.73 -3.69
CA LEU A 652 21.73 32.52 -4.54
C LEU A 652 22.93 31.66 -4.94
N PHE A 653 23.27 31.65 -6.22
CA PHE A 653 24.40 30.91 -6.77
C PHE A 653 25.30 31.86 -7.54
N ALA A 654 26.61 31.63 -7.44
CA ALA A 654 27.57 32.15 -8.41
C ALA A 654 27.98 31.01 -9.34
N ALA A 655 27.91 31.26 -10.63
CA ALA A 655 28.42 30.37 -11.66
C ALA A 655 29.57 31.06 -12.37
N GLY A 656 30.63 30.33 -12.67
CA GLY A 656 31.64 30.79 -13.59
C GLY A 656 32.25 29.62 -14.36
N GLY A 657 33.00 29.93 -15.40
CA GLY A 657 33.56 28.90 -16.25
C GLY A 657 34.39 29.45 -17.39
N LEU A 658 34.97 28.53 -18.13
CA LEU A 658 35.67 28.79 -19.39
C LEU A 658 35.08 27.86 -20.44
N PHE A 659 34.70 28.44 -21.57
CA PHE A 659 34.21 27.71 -22.73
C PHE A 659 35.18 27.91 -23.89
N TRP A 660 35.60 26.82 -24.52
CA TRP A 660 36.38 26.88 -25.75
C TRP A 660 35.83 25.88 -26.76
N ASP A 661 35.69 26.36 -27.98
CA ASP A 661 35.25 25.63 -29.16
C ASP A 661 36.23 25.98 -30.27
N GLY A 662 36.60 25.02 -31.12
CA GLY A 662 37.50 25.29 -32.23
C GLY A 662 36.98 26.31 -33.26
N ALA A 663 35.70 26.69 -33.21
CA ALA A 663 35.11 27.77 -34.02
C ALA A 663 35.33 29.15 -33.39
N LEU A 664 35.93 29.23 -32.20
CA LEU A 664 36.23 30.47 -31.49
C LEU A 664 37.75 30.71 -31.46
N ASP A 665 38.15 31.95 -31.72
CA ASP A 665 39.57 32.36 -31.69
C ASP A 665 40.18 32.37 -30.27
N TYR A 666 39.33 32.44 -29.23
CA TYR A 666 39.74 32.52 -27.84
C TYR A 666 38.73 31.85 -26.90
N PRO A 667 39.16 31.35 -25.72
CA PRO A 667 38.25 30.84 -24.71
C PRO A 667 37.36 31.97 -24.17
N VAL A 668 36.06 31.71 -24.10
CA VAL A 668 35.05 32.64 -23.58
C VAL A 668 34.91 32.44 -22.07
N PRO A 669 35.30 33.44 -21.25
CA PRO A 669 35.02 33.40 -19.82
C PRO A 669 33.52 33.59 -19.58
N LEU A 670 32.96 32.74 -18.74
CA LEU A 670 31.59 32.83 -18.27
C LEU A 670 31.63 33.20 -16.78
N ALA A 671 30.84 34.19 -16.39
CA ALA A 671 30.63 34.54 -15.00
C ALA A 671 29.22 35.09 -14.84
N GLY A 672 28.51 34.61 -13.83
CA GLY A 672 27.14 35.02 -13.58
C GLY A 672 26.65 34.73 -12.18
N VAL A 673 25.53 35.37 -11.84
CA VAL A 673 24.81 35.18 -10.60
C VAL A 673 23.40 34.71 -10.92
N ASN A 674 22.92 33.73 -10.15
CA ASN A 674 21.58 33.20 -10.28
C ASN A 674 20.83 33.31 -8.94
N TYR A 675 19.63 33.86 -8.98
CA TYR A 675 18.70 33.88 -7.86
C TYR A 675 17.50 33.00 -8.20
N PHE A 676 17.21 32.04 -7.32
CA PHE A 676 16.11 31.10 -7.44
C PHE A 676 15.23 31.19 -6.20
N ASP A 677 13.91 31.16 -6.36
CA ASP A 677 12.93 31.14 -5.28
C ASP A 677 11.74 30.24 -5.66
N LEU A 678 11.44 29.25 -4.81
CA LEU A 678 10.33 28.32 -4.97
C LEU A 678 8.99 28.88 -4.46
N ASP A 679 9.02 29.89 -3.60
CA ASP A 679 7.83 30.51 -3.00
C ASP A 679 7.92 32.03 -3.04
N PHE A 680 8.13 32.54 -4.25
CA PHE A 680 8.27 33.95 -4.54
C PHE A 680 7.06 34.74 -4.04
N ARG A 681 7.30 35.55 -3.00
CA ARG A 681 6.32 36.37 -2.28
C ARG A 681 5.25 35.57 -1.51
N GLY A 682 5.53 34.33 -1.10
CA GLY A 682 4.66 33.56 -0.20
C GLY A 682 3.34 33.12 -0.83
N GLY A 683 3.33 32.87 -2.14
CA GLY A 683 2.14 32.58 -2.92
C GLY A 683 2.19 31.28 -3.71
N GLY A 684 3.17 30.40 -3.44
CA GLY A 684 3.43 29.16 -4.18
C GLY A 684 3.99 29.38 -5.59
N ARG A 685 4.45 30.59 -5.91
CA ARG A 685 4.95 30.98 -7.23
C ARG A 685 6.45 30.85 -7.28
N GLN A 686 7.00 30.53 -8.44
CA GLN A 686 8.42 30.28 -8.60
C GLN A 686 9.08 31.36 -9.45
N LEU A 687 10.30 31.75 -9.09
CA LEU A 687 11.12 32.72 -9.84
C LEU A 687 12.54 32.20 -9.98
N ASN A 688 13.10 32.34 -11.17
CA ASN A 688 14.51 32.14 -11.43
C ASN A 688 15.06 33.29 -12.27
N ALA A 689 16.11 33.96 -11.82
CA ALA A 689 16.75 35.06 -12.51
C ALA A 689 18.25 34.81 -12.59
N LEU A 690 18.77 34.64 -13.81
CA LEU A 690 20.19 34.50 -14.10
C LEU A 690 20.69 35.74 -14.83
N PHE A 691 21.85 36.26 -14.40
CA PHE A 691 22.57 37.30 -15.10
C PHE A 691 24.04 36.91 -15.25
N GLY A 692 24.49 36.76 -16.50
CA GLY A 692 25.84 36.31 -16.88
C GLY A 692 26.69 37.42 -17.53
N GLY A 693 26.48 38.68 -17.15
CA GLY A 693 27.14 39.84 -17.74
C GLY A 693 26.54 40.27 -19.09
N VAL A 694 26.67 39.43 -20.11
CA VAL A 694 26.19 39.71 -21.48
C VAL A 694 24.96 38.90 -21.87
N LEU A 695 24.53 37.97 -21.01
CA LEU A 695 23.30 37.20 -21.16
C LEU A 695 22.45 37.34 -19.90
N GLY A 696 21.14 37.24 -20.07
CA GLY A 696 20.18 37.24 -18.97
C GLY A 696 19.01 36.32 -19.27
N SER A 697 18.52 35.64 -18.23
CA SER A 697 17.28 34.89 -18.32
C SER A 697 16.44 35.06 -17.07
N VAL A 698 15.13 35.17 -17.25
CA VAL A 698 14.15 35.22 -16.16
C VAL A 698 13.06 34.19 -16.46
N ALA A 699 12.77 33.32 -15.50
CA ALA A 699 11.69 32.36 -15.56
C ALA A 699 10.77 32.58 -14.37
N TYR A 700 9.47 32.69 -14.64
CA TYR A 700 8.42 32.78 -13.63
C TYR A 700 7.42 31.65 -13.86
N ALA A 701 6.94 31.03 -12.79
CA ALA A 701 5.88 30.05 -12.90
C ALA A 701 4.87 30.14 -11.74
N ASP A 702 3.63 29.84 -12.07
CA ASP A 702 2.57 29.52 -11.11
C ASP A 702 2.24 28.03 -11.29
N PRO A 703 2.71 27.14 -10.39
CA PRO A 703 2.45 25.70 -10.45
C PRO A 703 0.97 25.33 -10.34
N ARG A 704 0.11 26.24 -9.85
CA ARG A 704 -1.34 26.07 -9.72
C ARG A 704 -2.05 27.35 -10.04
N LEU A 705 -2.22 27.62 -11.33
CA LEU A 705 -2.88 28.82 -11.83
C LEU A 705 -4.25 28.99 -11.15
N PHE A 706 -4.31 29.92 -10.19
CA PHE A 706 -5.47 30.18 -9.33
C PHE A 706 -6.03 28.96 -8.61
N GLY A 707 -5.17 28.01 -8.19
CA GLY A 707 -5.56 26.79 -7.49
C GLY A 707 -6.13 25.69 -8.37
N SER A 708 -6.11 25.85 -9.70
CA SER A 708 -6.52 24.81 -10.65
C SER A 708 -5.42 23.75 -10.87
N ASP A 709 -5.75 22.70 -11.62
CA ASP A 709 -4.79 21.67 -12.07
C ASP A 709 -3.85 22.17 -13.20
N PHE A 710 -4.01 23.41 -13.67
CA PHE A 710 -3.13 23.97 -14.68
C PHE A 710 -1.96 24.71 -14.05
N ASP A 711 -0.79 24.63 -14.67
CA ASP A 711 0.34 25.51 -14.37
C ASP A 711 0.57 26.53 -15.49
N LEU A 712 1.02 27.72 -15.09
CA LEU A 712 1.37 28.82 -16.00
C LEU A 712 2.85 29.11 -15.88
N GLY A 713 3.52 29.40 -16.98
CA GLY A 713 4.93 29.78 -17.01
C GLY A 713 5.20 30.92 -17.98
N ALA A 714 6.16 31.78 -17.65
CA ALA A 714 6.68 32.80 -18.52
C ALA A 714 8.21 32.84 -18.43
N ASN A 715 8.89 32.68 -19.57
CA ASN A 715 10.35 32.65 -19.64
C ASN A 715 10.86 33.71 -20.62
N PHE A 716 11.87 34.46 -20.21
CA PHE A 716 12.62 35.40 -21.02
C PHE A 716 14.07 34.97 -21.09
N PHE A 717 14.66 35.04 -22.29
CA PHE A 717 16.09 34.91 -22.52
C PHE A 717 16.55 35.99 -23.50
N GLY A 718 17.71 36.59 -23.24
CA GLY A 718 18.35 37.51 -24.16
C GLY A 718 19.86 37.55 -23.97
N ILE A 719 20.55 37.84 -25.06
CA ILE A 719 21.99 38.09 -25.11
C ILE A 719 22.26 39.46 -25.72
N ALA A 720 23.31 40.14 -25.26
CA ALA A 720 23.71 41.48 -25.69
C ALA A 720 24.86 41.46 -26.72
N ILE A 721 25.40 40.28 -27.04
CA ILE A 721 26.44 40.08 -28.07
C ILE A 721 25.83 39.30 -29.23
N PRO A 722 25.94 39.79 -30.47
CA PRO A 722 25.40 39.09 -31.62
C PRO A 722 26.21 37.81 -31.89
N LEU A 723 25.51 36.72 -32.17
CA LEU A 723 26.09 35.42 -32.50
C LEU A 723 26.28 35.31 -34.01
N GLY A 724 27.44 34.81 -34.45
CA GLY A 724 27.74 34.53 -35.85
C GLY A 724 27.05 33.24 -36.33
N ASP A 725 26.66 33.25 -37.60
CA ASP A 725 26.06 32.14 -38.33
C ASP A 725 26.79 32.02 -39.67
N THR A 726 27.70 31.05 -39.79
CA THR A 726 28.46 30.78 -41.01
C THR A 726 27.93 29.53 -41.71
N VAL A 727 27.81 29.56 -43.04
CA VAL A 727 27.34 28.42 -43.83
C VAL A 727 28.49 27.50 -44.18
N TYR A 728 28.19 26.19 -44.18
CA TYR A 728 29.04 25.17 -44.75
C TYR A 728 28.34 24.53 -45.95
N ARG A 729 29.02 24.46 -47.10
CA ARG A 729 28.56 23.72 -48.29
C ARG A 729 29.62 22.70 -48.69
N ASP A 730 29.22 21.44 -48.84
CA ASP A 730 30.13 20.33 -49.16
C ASP A 730 31.38 20.26 -48.25
N GLY A 731 31.19 20.50 -46.95
CA GLY A 731 32.25 20.47 -45.94
C GLY A 731 33.21 21.68 -45.97
N LYS A 732 32.91 22.74 -46.72
CA LYS A 732 33.70 23.97 -46.77
C LYS A 732 32.93 25.17 -46.22
N GLU A 733 33.60 25.96 -45.41
CA GLU A 733 33.08 27.21 -44.88
C GLU A 733 32.93 28.26 -45.99
N VAL A 734 31.82 29.01 -45.95
CA VAL A 734 31.52 30.11 -46.87
C VAL A 734 31.42 31.42 -46.07
N PRO A 735 32.55 32.01 -45.67
CA PRO A 735 32.58 33.19 -44.78
C PRO A 735 31.91 34.43 -45.41
N ASP A 736 31.94 34.52 -46.74
CA ASP A 736 31.24 35.55 -47.54
C ASP A 736 29.73 35.64 -47.26
N GLU A 737 29.12 34.60 -46.67
CA GLU A 737 27.70 34.53 -46.33
C GLU A 737 27.44 34.53 -44.82
N GLU A 738 28.45 34.80 -43.99
CA GLU A 738 28.29 34.90 -42.55
C GLU A 738 27.31 36.04 -42.20
N VAL A 739 26.38 35.77 -41.30
CA VAL A 739 25.50 36.80 -40.71
C VAL A 739 25.56 36.72 -39.20
N ARG A 740 25.36 37.87 -38.55
CA ARG A 740 25.31 37.96 -37.09
C ARG A 740 23.89 38.25 -36.63
N ALA A 741 23.46 37.68 -35.50
CA ALA A 741 22.14 37.97 -34.95
C ALA A 741 22.09 38.01 -33.42
N LEU A 742 21.25 38.90 -32.88
CA LEU A 742 20.90 38.92 -31.45
C LEU A 742 19.57 38.18 -31.23
N PRO A 743 19.60 36.97 -30.67
CA PRO A 743 18.37 36.29 -30.28
C PRO A 743 17.85 36.86 -28.95
N ALA A 744 16.59 37.26 -28.95
CA ALA A 744 15.80 37.45 -27.73
C ALA A 744 14.52 36.63 -27.82
N ARG A 745 14.11 35.98 -26.74
CA ARG A 745 12.92 35.12 -26.71
C ARG A 745 12.11 35.37 -25.45
N LEU A 746 10.81 35.54 -25.64
CA LEU A 746 9.81 35.52 -24.58
C LEU A 746 8.84 34.37 -24.86
N SER A 747 8.63 33.47 -23.91
CA SER A 747 7.68 32.36 -24.04
C SER A 747 6.70 32.31 -22.88
N PHE A 748 5.48 31.89 -23.20
CA PHE A 748 4.39 31.63 -22.28
C PHE A 748 4.00 30.17 -22.42
N HIS A 749 3.75 29.52 -21.29
CA HIS A 749 3.48 28.11 -21.21
C HIS A 749 2.25 27.85 -20.35
N LEU A 750 1.39 26.95 -20.82
CA LEU A 750 0.26 26.43 -20.05
C LEU A 750 0.39 24.91 -19.98
N GLY A 751 0.54 24.36 -18.79
CA GLY A 751 0.69 22.93 -18.57
C GLY A 751 -0.50 22.29 -17.87
N TYR A 752 -0.73 21.02 -18.16
CA TYR A 752 -1.75 20.18 -17.55
C TYR A 752 -1.14 18.81 -17.20
N PRO A 753 -1.09 18.42 -15.91
CA PRO A 753 -0.66 17.10 -15.48
C PRO A 753 -1.57 15.99 -16.03
N LEU A 754 -0.98 14.88 -16.45
CA LEU A 754 -1.69 13.71 -16.98
C LEU A 754 -1.54 12.54 -16.01
N GLY A 755 -2.42 12.49 -15.01
CA GLY A 755 -2.32 11.54 -13.90
C GLY A 755 -0.99 11.70 -13.15
N GLY A 756 -0.46 10.60 -12.60
CA GLY A 756 0.79 10.62 -11.82
C GLY A 756 2.08 10.44 -12.62
N TYR A 757 2.02 10.40 -13.96
CA TYR A 757 3.15 9.97 -14.80
C TYR A 757 3.48 10.89 -15.96
N GLY A 758 2.76 12.00 -16.17
CA GLY A 758 3.00 12.83 -17.34
C GLY A 758 2.48 14.24 -17.25
N LYS A 759 2.83 15.05 -18.26
CA LYS A 759 2.42 16.43 -18.42
C LYS A 759 2.26 16.78 -19.89
N LEU A 760 1.16 17.43 -20.24
CA LEU A 760 0.97 18.10 -21.54
C LEU A 760 1.22 19.59 -21.36
N ARG A 761 1.96 20.22 -22.27
CA ARG A 761 2.25 21.65 -22.23
C ARG A 761 1.99 22.30 -23.58
N ALA A 762 1.18 23.35 -23.58
CA ALA A 762 1.02 24.27 -24.69
C ALA A 762 1.98 25.46 -24.54
N THR A 763 2.59 25.88 -25.63
CA THR A 763 3.56 26.99 -25.66
C THR A 763 3.19 28.02 -26.71
N TYR A 764 3.27 29.29 -26.33
CA TYR A 764 3.39 30.41 -27.27
C TYR A 764 4.72 31.11 -27.03
N ALA A 765 5.55 31.27 -28.05
CA ALA A 765 6.80 32.02 -27.94
C ALA A 765 6.93 33.11 -29.00
N LEU A 766 7.51 34.24 -28.61
CA LEU A 766 7.88 35.35 -29.46
C LEU A 766 9.41 35.48 -29.46
N GLY A 767 10.04 35.08 -30.55
CA GLY A 767 11.46 35.33 -30.80
C GLY A 767 11.65 36.62 -31.59
N TYR A 768 12.70 37.38 -31.30
CA TYR A 768 13.15 38.51 -32.12
C TYR A 768 14.55 38.20 -32.65
N PHE A 769 14.73 38.40 -33.94
CA PHE A 769 16.01 38.27 -34.63
C PHE A 769 16.33 39.58 -35.34
N ASN A 770 17.45 40.21 -34.97
CA ASN A 770 18.05 41.25 -35.77
C ASN A 770 19.20 40.66 -36.59
N PHE A 771 19.28 40.93 -37.88
CA PHE A 771 20.37 40.44 -38.71
C PHE A 771 21.35 41.56 -38.98
N GLN A 772 22.63 41.24 -38.78
CA GLN A 772 23.75 42.16 -38.90
C GLN A 772 24.79 41.56 -39.84
N ARG A 773 25.55 42.44 -40.49
CA ARG A 773 26.68 42.05 -41.34
C ARG A 773 27.84 41.61 -40.42
N ALA A 774 28.49 40.50 -40.75
CA ALA A 774 29.75 40.08 -40.16
C ALA A 774 30.93 40.77 -40.88
N ASP A 775 32.15 40.56 -40.39
CA ASP A 775 33.34 41.22 -40.94
C ASP A 775 33.66 40.73 -42.38
N ASP A 776 33.39 39.44 -42.66
CA ASP A 776 33.65 38.80 -43.95
C ASP A 776 32.44 38.76 -44.90
N THR A 777 31.26 39.23 -44.50
CA THR A 777 30.07 39.14 -45.36
C THR A 777 30.27 39.92 -46.66
N ALA A 778 30.13 39.26 -47.81
CA ALA A 778 30.37 39.82 -49.13
C ALA A 778 29.49 41.06 -49.40
N PRO A 779 30.02 42.16 -49.98
CA PRO A 779 29.26 43.40 -50.17
C PRO A 779 27.92 43.23 -50.93
N GLY A 780 27.85 42.26 -51.84
CA GLY A 780 26.64 41.92 -52.60
C GLY A 780 25.62 41.04 -51.87
N PHE A 781 25.95 40.50 -50.69
CA PHE A 781 25.06 39.66 -49.90
C PHE A 781 23.95 40.50 -49.25
N ARG A 782 22.69 40.15 -49.48
CA ARG A 782 21.53 40.80 -48.85
C ARG A 782 21.19 40.09 -47.53
N LEU A 783 21.18 40.83 -46.42
CA LEU A 783 20.82 40.29 -45.12
C LEU A 783 19.33 39.87 -45.07
N PRO A 784 18.97 38.84 -44.28
CA PRO A 784 17.58 38.57 -43.96
C PRO A 784 16.90 39.75 -43.27
N SER A 785 15.60 39.92 -43.50
CA SER A 785 14.83 40.98 -42.84
C SER A 785 14.70 40.71 -41.34
N ASP A 786 14.93 41.72 -40.50
CA ASP A 786 14.59 41.67 -39.07
C ASP A 786 13.12 41.31 -38.88
N HIS A 787 12.85 40.34 -38.01
CA HIS A 787 11.51 39.82 -37.81
C HIS A 787 11.28 39.24 -36.42
N PHE A 788 10.00 39.08 -36.12
CA PHE A 788 9.54 38.30 -35.00
C PHE A 788 9.17 36.89 -35.48
N VAL A 789 9.50 35.88 -34.70
CA VAL A 789 9.06 34.50 -34.90
C VAL A 789 8.02 34.18 -33.84
N HIS A 790 6.77 33.99 -34.26
CA HIS A 790 5.72 33.42 -33.43
C HIS A 790 5.84 31.90 -33.47
N THR A 791 5.89 31.26 -32.31
CA THR A 791 5.91 29.80 -32.18
C THR A 791 4.69 29.35 -31.40
N TYR A 792 3.97 28.35 -31.92
CA TYR A 792 2.87 27.66 -31.24
C TYR A 792 3.26 26.20 -31.10
N GLY A 793 3.35 25.70 -29.88
CA GLY A 793 3.90 24.37 -29.61
C GLY A 793 3.04 23.53 -28.67
N LEU A 794 3.11 22.22 -28.85
CA LEU A 794 2.62 21.21 -27.91
C LEU A 794 3.76 20.27 -27.53
N ASP A 795 3.89 19.98 -26.24
CA ASP A 795 4.94 19.13 -25.67
C ASP A 795 4.30 18.14 -24.68
N LEU A 796 4.44 16.85 -24.95
CA LEU A 796 3.99 15.76 -24.08
C LEU A 796 5.21 15.10 -23.45
N GLN A 797 5.20 15.01 -22.13
CA GLN A 797 6.23 14.31 -21.35
C GLN A 797 5.60 13.19 -20.54
N LEU A 798 6.12 11.98 -20.66
CA LEU A 798 5.71 10.80 -19.90
C LEU A 798 6.93 10.21 -19.21
N SER A 799 6.80 9.85 -17.93
CA SER A 799 7.84 9.21 -17.15
C SER A 799 7.28 8.09 -16.28
N ARG A 800 7.75 6.86 -16.48
CA ARG A 800 7.33 5.71 -15.67
C ARG A 800 8.41 4.65 -15.62
N SER A 801 8.66 4.13 -14.42
CA SER A 801 9.66 3.08 -14.19
C SER A 801 11.05 3.46 -14.73
N GLY A 802 11.36 4.76 -14.65
CA GLY A 802 12.56 5.40 -15.18
C GLY A 802 12.69 5.46 -16.71
N TYR A 803 11.70 5.01 -17.46
CA TYR A 803 11.59 5.35 -18.89
C TYR A 803 11.01 6.75 -19.02
N ARG A 804 11.60 7.55 -19.89
CA ARG A 804 11.09 8.88 -20.23
C ARG A 804 10.83 8.96 -21.72
N LEU A 805 9.65 9.47 -22.07
CA LEU A 805 9.25 9.76 -23.45
C LEU A 805 8.88 11.24 -23.54
N ARG A 806 9.41 11.91 -24.56
CA ARG A 806 9.07 13.28 -24.90
C ARG A 806 8.65 13.34 -26.36
N LEU A 807 7.51 13.98 -26.62
CA LEU A 807 7.02 14.27 -27.96
C LEU A 807 6.74 15.76 -28.04
N ALA A 808 7.27 16.44 -29.06
CA ALA A 808 7.03 17.86 -29.26
C ALA A 808 6.72 18.16 -30.72
N GLY A 809 5.83 19.13 -30.95
CA GLY A 809 5.52 19.65 -32.28
C GLY A 809 5.29 21.16 -32.21
N ASN A 810 5.93 21.91 -33.09
CA ASN A 810 5.84 23.36 -33.12
C ASN A 810 5.55 23.87 -34.53
N GLN A 811 4.67 24.86 -34.60
CA GLN A 811 4.43 25.67 -35.78
C GLN A 811 5.04 27.05 -35.58
N HIS A 812 5.77 27.52 -36.58
CA HIS A 812 6.45 28.80 -36.56
C HIS A 812 5.95 29.72 -37.66
N ARG A 813 5.88 31.02 -37.35
CA ARG A 813 5.50 32.07 -38.30
C ARG A 813 6.36 33.31 -38.13
N ARG A 814 7.06 33.70 -39.18
CA ARG A 814 7.83 34.93 -39.26
C ARG A 814 6.94 36.12 -39.60
N SER A 815 7.10 37.23 -38.87
CA SER A 815 6.35 38.46 -39.12
C SER A 815 6.70 39.06 -40.48
N ARG A 816 7.96 38.96 -40.90
CA ARG A 816 8.50 39.35 -42.21
C ARG A 816 9.45 38.26 -42.73
N TRP A 817 9.48 38.08 -44.05
CA TRP A 817 10.37 37.12 -44.71
C TRP A 817 10.60 37.53 -46.17
N GLU A 818 11.56 38.42 -46.37
CA GLU A 818 11.89 39.00 -47.68
C GLU A 818 13.07 38.25 -48.33
N PRO A 819 13.23 38.31 -49.67
CA PRO A 819 14.35 37.67 -50.35
C PRO A 819 15.69 38.13 -49.78
N TRP A 820 16.54 37.18 -49.38
CA TRP A 820 17.87 37.39 -48.77
C TRP A 820 18.91 36.48 -49.45
N GLY A 821 20.20 36.70 -49.15
CA GLY A 821 21.31 35.92 -49.69
C GLY A 821 22.00 36.56 -50.89
N PRO A 822 22.79 35.79 -51.68
CA PRO A 822 23.35 36.24 -52.94
C PRO A 822 22.26 36.54 -53.99
N ALA A 823 22.62 37.21 -55.09
CA ALA A 823 21.68 37.68 -56.11
C ALA A 823 20.77 36.57 -56.68
N GLU A 824 21.30 35.35 -56.81
CA GLU A 824 20.54 34.12 -57.06
C GLU A 824 20.68 33.20 -55.85
N ASN A 825 19.77 33.32 -54.88
CA ASN A 825 19.75 32.46 -53.70
C ASN A 825 18.77 31.29 -53.87
N PRO A 826 19.24 30.07 -54.16
CA PRO A 826 18.37 28.90 -54.26
C PRO A 826 17.80 28.46 -52.90
N ASP A 827 18.35 28.95 -51.78
CA ASP A 827 17.94 28.59 -50.42
C ASP A 827 16.77 29.46 -49.89
N TYR A 828 16.31 30.46 -50.66
CA TYR A 828 15.16 31.29 -50.28
C TYR A 828 13.85 30.80 -50.92
N ASP A 829 12.85 30.50 -50.10
CA ASP A 829 11.45 30.39 -50.51
C ASP A 829 10.54 31.29 -49.66
N ALA A 830 9.65 32.04 -50.29
CA ALA A 830 8.68 32.89 -49.59
C ALA A 830 7.73 32.09 -48.69
N ARG A 831 7.52 30.81 -48.98
CA ARG A 831 6.68 29.89 -48.19
C ARG A 831 7.31 29.49 -46.87
N ASP A 832 8.63 29.63 -46.72
CA ASP A 832 9.36 29.35 -45.47
C ASP A 832 9.08 30.42 -44.40
N ARG A 833 8.32 31.46 -44.74
CA ARG A 833 7.72 32.35 -43.74
C ARG A 833 6.96 31.57 -42.65
N THR A 834 6.43 30.40 -42.98
CA THR A 834 5.90 29.44 -42.00
C THR A 834 6.58 28.09 -42.16
N TYR A 835 6.96 27.49 -41.04
CA TYR A 835 7.66 26.21 -40.97
C TYR A 835 7.25 25.44 -39.72
N GLU A 836 7.55 24.14 -39.71
CA GLU A 836 7.16 23.25 -38.61
C GLU A 836 8.36 22.42 -38.17
N THR A 837 8.46 22.18 -36.86
CA THR A 837 9.47 21.31 -36.25
C THR A 837 8.78 20.29 -35.36
N TRP A 838 9.31 19.08 -35.29
CA TRP A 838 8.84 18.05 -34.38
C TRP A 838 10.00 17.20 -33.87
N SER A 839 9.87 16.74 -32.64
CA SER A 839 10.86 15.86 -32.04
C SER A 839 10.21 14.76 -31.20
N ALA A 840 10.89 13.62 -31.15
CA ALA A 840 10.54 12.50 -30.29
C ALA A 840 11.82 11.99 -29.62
N ALA A 841 11.83 11.87 -28.30
CA ALA A 841 12.97 11.36 -27.56
C ALA A 841 12.53 10.32 -26.52
N ALA A 842 13.30 9.25 -26.41
CA ALA A 842 13.10 8.21 -25.41
C ALA A 842 14.42 7.93 -24.68
N SER A 843 14.41 7.97 -23.34
CA SER A 843 15.62 7.72 -22.55
C SER A 843 15.38 6.86 -21.32
N LYS A 844 16.47 6.22 -20.87
CA LYS A 844 16.51 5.37 -19.69
C LYS A 844 17.87 5.48 -19.01
N ASN A 845 17.83 5.57 -17.69
CA ASN A 845 19.00 5.44 -16.83
C ASN A 845 18.96 4.11 -16.07
N TRP A 846 20.12 3.45 -16.01
CA TRP A 846 20.37 2.28 -15.17
C TRP A 846 21.41 2.63 -14.12
N TYR A 847 21.07 2.33 -12.86
CA TYR A 847 21.89 2.63 -11.70
C TYR A 847 22.45 1.32 -11.12
N PHE A 848 23.75 1.29 -10.88
CA PHE A 848 24.47 0.14 -10.35
C PHE A 848 25.18 0.49 -9.04
N SER A 849 25.72 -0.53 -8.37
CA SER A 849 26.50 -0.34 -7.14
C SER A 849 27.71 0.57 -7.36
N LYS A 850 28.11 1.27 -6.29
CA LYS A 850 29.24 2.23 -6.28
C LYS A 850 29.05 3.33 -7.33
N PHE A 851 27.94 4.08 -7.22
CA PHE A 851 27.65 5.28 -8.04
C PHE A 851 27.78 5.14 -9.58
N ARG A 852 27.79 3.91 -10.09
CA ARG A 852 27.90 3.61 -11.51
C ARG A 852 26.57 3.81 -12.19
N LYS A 853 26.59 4.48 -13.35
CA LYS A 853 25.40 4.83 -14.10
C LYS A 853 25.62 4.58 -15.59
N LEU A 854 24.65 3.95 -16.24
CA LEU A 854 24.53 3.89 -17.69
C LEU A 854 23.31 4.71 -18.10
N GLY A 855 23.47 5.66 -19.02
CA GLY A 855 22.38 6.39 -19.64
C GLY A 855 22.32 6.08 -21.13
N ALA A 856 21.10 5.90 -21.63
CA ALA A 856 20.84 5.80 -23.06
C ALA A 856 19.67 6.69 -23.46
N GLU A 857 19.80 7.34 -24.60
CA GLU A 857 18.75 8.11 -25.25
C GLU A 857 18.74 7.85 -26.75
N VAL A 858 17.55 7.79 -27.32
CA VAL A 858 17.32 7.83 -28.76
C VAL A 858 16.40 9.01 -29.05
N GLU A 859 16.77 9.79 -30.05
CA GLU A 859 16.07 11.00 -30.45
C GLU A 859 15.79 10.98 -31.96
N TYR A 860 14.66 11.55 -32.33
CA TYR A 860 14.29 11.86 -33.70
C TYR A 860 13.93 13.33 -33.80
N LEU A 861 14.47 13.99 -34.83
CA LEU A 861 14.22 15.38 -35.19
C LEU A 861 13.73 15.42 -36.63
N GLY A 862 12.72 16.23 -36.90
CA GLY A 862 12.27 16.46 -38.27
C GLY A 862 11.43 17.71 -38.39
N GLY A 863 11.23 18.18 -39.62
CA GLY A 863 10.40 19.35 -39.86
C GLY A 863 9.97 19.49 -41.31
N SER A 864 9.21 20.55 -41.57
CA SER A 864 8.83 20.94 -42.93
C SER A 864 9.14 22.40 -43.19
N ARG A 865 9.59 22.69 -44.41
CA ARG A 865 9.95 24.04 -44.88
C ARG A 865 11.02 24.71 -44.01
N LEU A 866 12.04 23.92 -43.65
CA LEU A 866 13.17 24.39 -42.85
C LEU A 866 14.22 25.04 -43.76
N ASP A 867 14.41 26.36 -43.62
CA ASP A 867 15.51 27.11 -44.22
C ASP A 867 16.74 27.15 -43.29
N ARG A 868 17.84 27.77 -43.77
CA ARG A 868 19.11 27.97 -43.05
C ARG A 868 18.95 28.32 -41.57
N PHE A 869 17.99 29.18 -41.19
CA PHE A 869 17.83 29.69 -39.82
C PHE A 869 16.80 28.92 -38.98
N SER A 870 16.29 27.80 -39.48
CA SER A 870 15.29 26.98 -38.78
C SER A 870 15.65 25.49 -38.68
N LYS A 871 16.73 25.06 -39.33
CA LYS A 871 17.28 23.70 -39.25
C LYS A 871 17.89 23.42 -37.87
N TYR A 872 17.91 22.14 -37.49
CA TYR A 872 18.45 21.66 -36.21
C TYR A 872 19.98 21.71 -36.19
N GLY A 873 20.59 22.26 -35.14
CA GLY A 873 22.04 22.24 -34.93
C GLY A 873 22.53 21.07 -34.06
N PHE A 874 23.77 20.61 -34.28
CA PHE A 874 24.37 19.43 -33.59
C PHE A 874 25.53 19.74 -32.62
N GLY A 875 25.76 21.00 -32.27
CA GLY A 875 26.81 21.41 -31.33
C GLY A 875 26.34 21.47 -29.86
N ILE A 876 27.22 21.86 -28.94
CA ILE A 876 26.92 21.94 -27.49
C ILE A 876 25.75 22.88 -27.10
N PHE A 877 25.47 23.90 -27.92
CA PHE A 877 24.31 24.79 -27.79
C PHE A 877 23.25 24.56 -28.88
N GLY A 878 23.33 23.45 -29.62
CA GLY A 878 22.38 23.05 -30.64
C GLY A 878 21.12 22.41 -30.08
N ASP A 879 20.20 22.05 -30.98
CA ASP A 879 18.96 21.33 -30.63
C ASP A 879 19.22 19.87 -30.30
N SER A 880 20.20 19.27 -30.99
CA SER A 880 20.79 17.96 -30.69
C SER A 880 22.26 18.15 -30.32
N ARG A 881 22.85 17.16 -29.67
CA ARG A 881 24.28 17.16 -29.34
C ARG A 881 24.99 16.00 -30.00
N VAL A 882 26.11 16.31 -30.65
CA VAL A 882 27.17 15.33 -30.96
C VAL A 882 28.45 15.82 -30.28
N HIS A 883 29.01 15.06 -29.34
CA HIS A 883 30.20 15.51 -28.60
C HIS A 883 31.35 15.91 -29.53
N GLY A 884 32.02 17.01 -29.20
CA GLY A 884 33.14 17.52 -29.99
C GLY A 884 32.75 18.32 -31.23
N TYR A 885 31.47 18.33 -31.62
CA TYR A 885 31.02 19.12 -32.75
C TYR A 885 30.96 20.61 -32.40
N GLN A 886 31.48 21.41 -33.32
CA GLN A 886 31.57 22.86 -33.23
C GLN A 886 30.19 23.49 -33.38
N ILE A 887 29.96 24.57 -32.63
CA ILE A 887 28.72 25.34 -32.70
C ILE A 887 28.50 25.86 -34.13
N GLY A 888 27.26 25.71 -34.62
CA GLY A 888 26.82 26.31 -35.90
C GLY A 888 27.30 25.62 -37.17
N LYS A 889 28.25 24.68 -37.09
CA LYS A 889 28.89 24.06 -38.25
C LYS A 889 27.99 23.11 -39.04
N ILE A 890 27.21 22.28 -38.34
CA ILE A 890 26.38 21.24 -38.97
C ILE A 890 24.93 21.46 -38.57
N ARG A 891 24.07 21.50 -39.59
CA ARG A 891 22.62 21.62 -39.45
C ARG A 891 21.89 20.61 -40.31
N ALA A 892 20.73 20.15 -39.86
CA ALA A 892 19.92 19.19 -40.61
C ALA A 892 18.42 19.48 -40.54
N GLU A 893 17.71 19.03 -41.57
CA GLU A 893 16.25 19.06 -41.65
C GLU A 893 15.63 17.89 -40.88
N GLU A 894 16.32 16.75 -40.88
CA GLU A 894 15.91 15.51 -40.24
C GLU A 894 17.12 14.81 -39.64
N ALA A 895 16.98 14.24 -38.45
CA ALA A 895 17.98 13.36 -37.88
C ALA A 895 17.41 12.31 -36.94
N VAL A 896 18.10 11.17 -36.87
CA VAL A 896 17.96 10.20 -35.77
C VAL A 896 19.26 10.18 -35.00
N ALA A 897 19.23 10.45 -33.71
CA ALA A 897 20.40 10.47 -32.84
C ALA A 897 20.29 9.43 -31.73
N THR A 898 21.43 8.95 -31.27
CA THR A 898 21.57 8.05 -30.12
C THR A 898 22.71 8.55 -29.25
N HIS A 899 22.43 8.66 -27.96
CA HIS A 899 23.37 9.16 -26.95
C HIS A 899 23.58 8.09 -25.88
N LEU A 900 24.84 7.79 -25.59
CA LEU A 900 25.23 6.84 -24.55
C LEU A 900 26.18 7.51 -23.57
N SER A 901 25.97 7.26 -22.28
CA SER A 901 26.87 7.71 -21.22
C SER A 901 27.10 6.60 -20.20
N TYR A 902 28.35 6.44 -19.76
CA TYR A 902 28.72 5.53 -18.69
C TYR A 902 29.62 6.24 -17.69
N GLY A 903 29.14 6.39 -16.46
CA GLY A 903 29.85 7.08 -15.40
C GLY A 903 30.22 6.19 -14.23
N PHE A 904 31.36 6.48 -13.62
CA PHE A 904 31.88 5.80 -12.43
C PHE A 904 32.69 6.78 -11.55
N GLU A 905 32.78 6.50 -10.25
CA GLU A 905 33.62 7.28 -9.34
C GLU A 905 35.02 6.65 -9.15
N ILE A 906 36.00 7.51 -8.86
CA ILE A 906 37.35 7.12 -8.45
C ILE A 906 37.56 7.63 -7.02
N GLY A 907 37.55 6.69 -6.07
CA GLY A 907 37.89 6.95 -4.67
C GLY A 907 37.01 7.97 -3.96
N GLN A 908 35.77 8.19 -4.42
CA GLN A 908 34.85 9.23 -3.95
C GLN A 908 35.34 10.68 -4.17
N LEU A 909 36.39 10.90 -4.98
CA LEU A 909 37.01 12.23 -5.18
C LEU A 909 36.72 12.83 -6.54
N LEU A 910 36.56 11.97 -7.54
CA LEU A 910 36.37 12.35 -8.92
C LEU A 910 35.34 11.41 -9.53
N ARG A 911 34.39 11.96 -10.26
CA ARG A 911 33.56 11.21 -11.18
C ARG A 911 34.11 11.39 -12.59
N LEU A 912 34.11 10.32 -13.37
CA LEU A 912 34.34 10.35 -14.81
C LEU A 912 33.14 9.74 -15.52
N ASP A 913 32.70 10.37 -16.60
CA ASP A 913 31.66 9.90 -17.50
C ASP A 913 32.25 9.78 -18.90
N ALA A 914 32.28 8.56 -19.44
CA ALA A 914 32.56 8.32 -20.84
C ALA A 914 31.27 8.49 -21.64
N VAL A 915 31.33 9.23 -22.73
CA VAL A 915 30.16 9.63 -23.51
C VAL A 915 30.39 9.41 -24.99
N GLY A 916 29.33 8.99 -25.70
CA GLY A 916 29.37 8.75 -27.13
C GLY A 916 28.03 9.06 -27.77
N ASP A 917 28.07 9.80 -28.86
CA ASP A 917 26.90 10.17 -29.66
C ASP A 917 27.07 9.71 -31.10
N VAL A 918 25.97 9.28 -31.71
CA VAL A 918 25.86 9.02 -33.14
C VAL A 918 24.55 9.60 -33.65
N ALA A 919 24.58 10.34 -34.75
CA ALA A 919 23.40 10.84 -35.44
C ALA A 919 23.47 10.55 -36.94
N TRP A 920 22.33 10.25 -37.55
CA TRP A 920 22.16 10.16 -39.00
C TRP A 920 21.36 11.36 -39.47
N ALA A 921 22.03 12.32 -40.10
CA ALA A 921 21.48 13.61 -40.46
C ALA A 921 21.21 13.73 -41.96
N THR A 922 20.09 14.35 -42.33
CA THR A 922 19.71 14.61 -43.72
C THR A 922 19.42 16.10 -43.92
N ASP A 923 20.02 16.68 -44.94
CA ASP A 923 19.86 18.08 -45.32
C ASP A 923 20.11 18.25 -46.82
N ARG A 924 19.12 18.73 -47.56
CA ARG A 924 19.26 18.85 -49.02
C ARG A 924 20.24 19.94 -49.43
N ALA A 925 20.26 21.07 -48.72
CA ALA A 925 21.03 22.25 -49.12
C ALA A 925 22.54 22.10 -48.90
N SER A 926 22.94 21.41 -47.82
CA SER A 926 24.34 21.10 -47.52
C SER A 926 24.82 19.75 -48.10
N GLY A 927 23.92 18.98 -48.72
CA GLY A 927 24.24 17.70 -49.37
C GLY A 927 24.27 16.49 -48.43
N LEU A 928 23.77 16.63 -47.19
CA LEU A 928 23.73 15.52 -46.23
C LEU A 928 22.62 14.53 -46.62
N HIS A 929 23.00 13.26 -46.79
CA HIS A 929 22.08 12.19 -47.18
C HIS A 929 22.21 11.01 -46.20
N ARG A 930 21.49 11.08 -45.07
CA ARG A 930 21.69 10.17 -43.93
C ARG A 930 23.17 10.11 -43.51
N GLU A 931 23.83 11.26 -43.54
CA GLU A 931 25.24 11.39 -43.20
C GLU A 931 25.45 10.98 -41.75
N THR A 932 26.49 10.18 -41.49
CA THR A 932 26.80 9.74 -40.13
C THR A 932 27.63 10.80 -39.43
N LEU A 933 27.09 11.34 -38.35
CA LEU A 933 27.76 12.24 -37.43
C LEU A 933 28.07 11.45 -36.17
N ALA A 934 29.30 11.47 -35.67
CA ALA A 934 29.63 10.77 -34.44
C ALA A 934 30.69 11.50 -33.63
N GLY A 935 30.55 11.44 -32.31
CA GLY A 935 31.41 12.12 -31.37
C GLY A 935 31.60 11.32 -30.09
N VAL A 936 32.76 11.45 -29.47
CA VAL A 936 33.05 10.84 -28.16
C VAL A 936 33.65 11.88 -27.23
N GLY A 937 33.48 11.67 -25.92
CA GLY A 937 34.01 12.59 -24.93
C GLY A 937 34.24 11.94 -23.58
N VAL A 938 34.82 12.75 -22.70
CA VAL A 938 34.96 12.46 -21.27
C VAL A 938 34.50 13.69 -20.51
N ALA A 939 33.51 13.50 -19.65
CA ALA A 939 33.12 14.47 -18.66
C ALA A 939 33.61 14.07 -17.27
N GLY A 940 33.75 15.02 -16.36
CA GLY A 940 34.13 14.73 -14.99
C GLY A 940 33.62 15.76 -13.99
N THR A 941 33.34 15.30 -12.79
CA THR A 941 32.88 16.13 -11.66
C THR A 941 33.79 15.95 -10.46
N PHE A 942 34.17 17.03 -9.78
CA PHE A 942 34.84 16.96 -8.49
C PHE A 942 34.47 18.15 -7.59
N ILE A 943 34.72 18.01 -6.29
CA ILE A 943 34.53 19.10 -5.31
C ILE A 943 35.84 19.86 -5.15
N GLY A 944 35.87 21.10 -5.62
CA GLY A 944 36.98 22.03 -5.50
C GLY A 944 37.03 22.75 -4.15
N PRO A 945 38.04 23.64 -3.96
CA PRO A 945 38.11 24.51 -2.79
C PRO A 945 36.87 25.40 -2.63
N TRP A 946 36.64 25.90 -1.41
CA TRP A 946 35.54 26.83 -1.09
C TRP A 946 34.15 26.34 -1.51
N GLU A 947 33.89 25.03 -1.35
CA GLU A 947 32.56 24.43 -1.58
C GLU A 947 32.06 24.58 -3.02
N THR A 948 33.01 24.50 -3.97
CA THR A 948 32.73 24.68 -5.39
C THR A 948 32.58 23.33 -6.08
N ILE A 949 31.48 23.11 -6.80
CA ILE A 949 31.32 21.94 -7.68
C ILE A 949 31.95 22.28 -9.02
N VAL A 950 32.93 21.49 -9.47
CA VAL A 950 33.61 21.67 -10.76
C VAL A 950 33.19 20.57 -11.71
N ASN A 951 32.71 20.95 -12.89
CA ASN A 951 32.41 20.07 -14.01
C ASN A 951 33.34 20.37 -15.18
N LEU A 952 33.89 19.32 -15.78
CA LEU A 952 34.70 19.34 -17.00
C LEU A 952 33.97 18.52 -18.06
N ASP A 953 33.96 18.97 -19.30
CA ASP A 953 33.55 18.20 -20.47
C ASP A 953 34.55 18.42 -21.61
N VAL A 954 35.04 17.33 -22.20
CA VAL A 954 35.95 17.35 -23.35
C VAL A 954 35.41 16.38 -24.39
N GLY A 955 35.21 16.85 -25.62
CA GLY A 955 34.66 16.04 -26.72
C GLY A 955 35.42 16.21 -28.03
N VAL A 956 35.46 15.14 -28.82
CA VAL A 956 36.05 15.12 -30.17
C VAL A 956 35.11 14.42 -31.17
N PRO A 957 34.97 14.93 -32.40
CA PRO A 957 34.34 14.22 -33.51
C PRO A 957 35.13 12.96 -33.88
N VAL A 958 34.42 11.89 -34.26
CA VAL A 958 35.02 10.64 -34.75
C VAL A 958 34.52 10.22 -36.13
N ALA A 959 33.38 10.74 -36.58
CA ALA A 959 32.89 10.60 -37.96
C ALA A 959 32.05 11.82 -38.33
N GLY A 960 31.96 12.14 -39.63
CA GLY A 960 31.23 13.29 -40.17
C GLY A 960 32.15 14.44 -40.60
N PRO A 961 31.59 15.58 -41.06
CA PRO A 961 32.37 16.66 -41.66
C PRO A 961 33.05 17.60 -40.64
N ASP A 962 32.95 17.30 -39.34
CA ASP A 962 33.62 18.05 -38.28
C ASP A 962 34.92 17.37 -37.82
N SER A 963 35.90 18.17 -37.41
CA SER A 963 37.20 17.73 -36.91
C SER A 963 37.69 18.57 -35.72
N GLY A 964 36.78 19.29 -35.05
CA GLY A 964 37.08 20.19 -33.94
C GLY A 964 37.40 19.50 -32.61
N LEU A 965 37.53 20.31 -31.58
CA LEU A 965 37.64 19.92 -30.16
C LEU A 965 36.77 20.90 -29.37
N THR A 966 35.96 20.38 -28.46
CA THR A 966 35.16 21.20 -27.54
C THR A 966 35.64 20.95 -26.12
N VAL A 967 35.94 22.02 -25.38
CA VAL A 967 36.34 21.95 -23.97
C VAL A 967 35.50 22.93 -23.16
N TYR A 968 34.91 22.42 -22.08
CA TYR A 968 34.11 23.23 -21.19
C TYR A 968 34.44 22.94 -19.74
N ILE A 969 34.64 24.00 -18.95
CA ILE A 969 34.86 23.91 -17.51
C ILE A 969 33.88 24.86 -16.82
N VAL A 970 33.10 24.34 -15.87
CA VAL A 970 32.17 25.10 -15.03
C VAL A 970 32.51 24.89 -13.59
N PHE A 971 32.43 25.96 -12.83
CA PHE A 971 32.41 25.94 -11.39
C PHE A 971 31.13 26.60 -10.87
N LEU A 972 30.43 25.91 -9.97
CA LEU A 972 29.25 26.38 -9.29
C LEU A 972 29.57 26.55 -7.81
N LYS A 973 29.30 27.74 -7.27
CA LYS A 973 29.42 28.03 -5.84
C LYS A 973 28.04 28.32 -5.26
N LEU A 974 27.70 27.58 -4.21
CA LEU A 974 26.53 27.83 -3.38
C LEU A 974 26.88 28.84 -2.27
N PHE A 975 25.97 29.77 -2.00
CA PHE A 975 26.06 30.63 -0.82
C PHE A 975 25.09 30.11 0.25
N HIS A 976 25.55 30.08 1.49
CA HIS A 976 24.74 29.72 2.67
C HIS A 976 23.93 30.90 3.15
#